data_AF-A0A7R9L6A8-F1
#
_entry.id   AF-A0A7R9L6A8-F1
#
_cell.length_a   1.000
_cell.length_b   1.000
_cell.length_c   1.000
_cell.angle_alpha   90.00
_cell.angle_beta   90.00
_cell.angle_gamma   90.00
#
_symmetry.space_group_name_H-M   'P 1'
#
loop_
_entity.id
_entity.type
_entity.pdbx_description
1 polymer ?
#
loop_
_entity_poly.entity_id
_entity_poly.type
_entity_poly.pdbx_seq_one_letter_code
_entity_poly.pdbx_strand_id
1 'polypeptide(L)'
;MVIILATVVTTITSISMSAICTNGEVRGGGTYYMISRCLGNIIKLFSRPEFGGAIGVIFSLANAVAVAMYSVGFAEALRDLLLDNGVSILNGGLNDVRIISCCAVIAMLCIALIGTEWETKAQIVLLIILLTAMFDFLIGAVIPPNDTKKSKGYIGWSGGSPSESFFSVFSVFFPAATGILAGANISGDLKDPQSSIPKGTLLAIAITTFSYLLFLFICGATVVRDANGIEGIVTDNTMDLIKMLSNCTTNEEKVCEFGSANNYQIMELVSAFGPLIYAGIFAATLSSALASLVSAPKVFQALCKDKLFPYIEYFGKGFGKNNEPRRGYMLAFIIALLCCVIGDLNAIAPIISNFFLAAYCLINFSCFHASFAKSPGFRPAFKFYNMWLSLLGAILCLIVMFITHWSTALGTFVIILGLYLWILYRKPDVNWGSSTQAQTYLRALNSVYRLNLVPDHVKNFSTDGLKTDNAVKLGWIQGVLVRCLLNIWGVMLFMRLSWVTAQAGIGLGSMVIILATVVTTITSISMSAICTNGEVRGGGTYYMISRCLGNLLLRPEFGGAIGVIFSLANAVAVAMYSVGFAEALRDLLLDNGFSILNGGLNDVRIISCCAVIAMLCIALIGTEWETKAQIVLLIILLTAMFDFLIGAVIPPNDTKKSKGYIGWSGQLIVENFMPRFEGESFFSVFSVFFPAATGILAGANISGDLKDPQSSIPKGTLLAIAITTFSYLLFLFICGATVVRDANGIEG
;
A
#
# COMPACT_ATOMS: atom_id res chain seq x y z
N MET A 1 22.10 -2.36 5.62
CA MET A 1 21.20 -2.26 4.45
C MET A 1 19.77 -1.83 4.84
N VAL A 2 19.15 -2.41 5.89
CA VAL A 2 17.82 -1.99 6.41
C VAL A 2 17.74 -0.49 6.69
N ILE A 3 18.70 0.05 7.46
CA ILE A 3 18.78 1.48 7.81
C ILE A 3 18.82 2.35 6.55
N ILE A 4 19.66 1.98 5.58
CA ILE A 4 19.82 2.74 4.32
C ILE A 4 18.51 2.75 3.53
N LEU A 5 17.82 1.62 3.43
CA LEU A 5 16.53 1.54 2.71
C LEU A 5 15.47 2.42 3.39
N ALA A 6 15.37 2.38 4.72
CA ALA A 6 14.45 3.22 5.48
C ALA A 6 14.79 4.72 5.31
N THR A 7 16.08 5.10 5.36
CA THR A 7 16.54 6.46 5.11
C THR A 7 16.22 6.93 3.69
N VAL A 8 16.35 6.07 2.68
CA VAL A 8 16.01 6.42 1.29
C VAL A 8 14.51 6.73 1.17
N VAL A 9 13.63 5.89 1.75
CA VAL A 9 12.18 6.15 1.80
C VAL A 9 11.87 7.50 2.43
N THR A 10 12.43 7.76 3.61
CA THR A 10 12.11 8.95 4.40
C THR A 10 12.72 10.21 3.80
N THR A 11 13.90 10.12 3.20
CA THR A 11 14.56 11.23 2.48
C THR A 11 13.77 11.64 1.25
N ILE A 12 13.34 10.67 0.42
CA ILE A 12 12.52 10.98 -0.76
C ILE A 12 11.20 11.62 -0.34
N THR A 13 10.56 11.07 0.70
CA THR A 13 9.30 11.61 1.24
C THR A 13 9.49 13.02 1.84
N SER A 14 10.63 13.27 2.49
CA SER A 14 11.00 14.61 3.00
C SER A 14 11.23 15.61 1.88
N ILE A 15 11.83 15.20 0.75
CA ILE A 15 11.97 16.03 -0.45
C ILE A 15 10.59 16.37 -1.04
N SER A 16 9.69 15.39 -1.15
CA SER A 16 8.31 15.61 -1.58
C SER A 16 7.56 16.55 -0.63
N MET A 17 7.75 16.42 0.69
CA MET A 17 7.14 17.32 1.67
C MET A 17 7.75 18.72 1.62
N SER A 18 9.05 18.84 1.39
CA SER A 18 9.73 20.14 1.19
C SER A 18 9.22 20.86 -0.07
N ALA A 19 8.89 20.11 -1.12
CA ALA A 19 8.23 20.64 -2.31
C ALA A 19 6.81 21.15 -2.00
N ILE A 20 6.06 20.46 -1.13
CA ILE A 20 4.75 20.92 -0.65
C ILE A 20 4.89 22.20 0.18
N CYS A 21 5.83 22.25 1.13
CA CYS A 21 6.03 23.39 2.02
C CYS A 21 6.51 24.65 1.30
N THR A 22 7.27 24.50 0.20
CA THR A 22 7.77 25.63 -0.59
C THR A 22 6.80 26.09 -1.69
N ASN A 23 5.63 25.45 -1.81
CA ASN A 23 4.62 25.80 -2.79
C ASN A 23 3.58 26.78 -2.23
N GLY A 24 3.82 28.09 -2.40
CA GLY A 24 2.92 29.17 -1.95
C GLY A 24 3.02 29.49 -0.46
N GLU A 25 2.25 30.46 0.03
CA GLU A 25 2.31 30.90 1.44
C GLU A 25 1.81 29.83 2.42
N VAL A 26 2.67 29.41 3.35
CA VAL A 26 2.29 28.54 4.48
C VAL A 26 1.61 29.39 5.55
N ARG A 27 0.29 29.22 5.72
CA ARG A 27 -0.49 29.85 6.80
C ARG A 27 -0.88 28.78 7.82
N GLY A 28 -0.73 29.06 9.11
CA GLY A 28 -0.65 28.06 10.19
C GLY A 28 -1.83 27.11 10.36
N GLY A 29 -1.74 25.91 9.77
CA GLY A 29 -2.74 24.84 9.92
C GLY A 29 -2.15 23.42 10.07
N GLY A 30 -0.83 23.29 10.25
CA GLY A 30 -0.15 22.00 10.39
C GLY A 30 -0.04 21.20 9.09
N THR A 31 0.43 19.94 9.20
CA THR A 31 0.76 19.06 8.06
C THR A 31 -0.43 18.81 7.14
N TYR A 32 -1.59 18.47 7.71
CA TYR A 32 -2.78 18.19 6.92
C TYR A 32 -3.24 19.40 6.10
N TYR A 33 -3.23 20.62 6.67
CA TYR A 33 -3.59 21.84 5.94
C TYR A 33 -2.63 22.13 4.78
N MET A 34 -1.32 21.91 4.97
CA MET A 34 -0.34 22.11 3.90
C MET A 34 -0.55 21.11 2.75
N ILE A 35 -0.78 19.84 3.08
CA ILE A 35 -1.04 18.76 2.10
C ILE A 35 -2.35 19.05 1.34
N SER A 36 -3.45 19.29 2.06
CA SER A 36 -4.76 19.53 1.47
C SER A 36 -4.82 20.82 0.64
N ARG A 37 -4.15 21.90 1.09
CA ARG A 37 -4.08 23.15 0.31
C ARG A 37 -3.21 23.02 -0.92
N CYS A 38 -2.05 22.38 -0.82
CA CYS A 38 -1.09 22.27 -1.92
C CYS A 38 -1.57 21.29 -3.00
N LEU A 39 -2.16 20.17 -2.58
CA LEU A 39 -2.59 19.09 -3.46
C LEU A 39 -4.09 19.15 -3.82
N GLY A 40 -4.93 19.80 -3.00
CA GLY A 40 -6.35 19.99 -3.26
C GLY A 40 -6.68 21.17 -4.21
N ASN A 41 -5.74 22.08 -4.46
CA ASN A 41 -5.92 23.28 -5.29
C ASN A 41 -5.50 23.10 -6.78
N ILE A 42 -5.75 21.93 -7.35
CA ILE A 42 -5.13 21.50 -8.62
C ILE A 42 -6.19 21.23 -9.70
N ILE A 43 -6.48 22.21 -10.58
CA ILE A 43 -7.24 22.06 -11.86
C ILE A 43 -8.69 21.53 -11.82
N LYS A 44 -9.63 22.40 -12.24
CA LYS A 44 -11.09 22.22 -12.31
C LYS A 44 -11.65 21.30 -13.42
N LEU A 45 -10.84 20.45 -14.06
CA LEU A 45 -11.39 19.38 -14.94
C LEU A 45 -11.29 17.98 -14.30
N PHE A 46 -10.45 17.81 -13.26
CA PHE A 46 -10.22 16.49 -12.63
C PHE A 46 -9.80 16.48 -11.14
N SER A 47 -9.83 17.56 -10.35
CA SER A 47 -9.44 17.46 -8.91
C SER A 47 -10.45 17.98 -7.88
N ARG A 48 -10.56 17.18 -6.83
CA ARG A 48 -11.41 17.22 -5.65
C ARG A 48 -10.52 16.87 -4.44
N PRO A 49 -10.93 17.12 -3.18
CA PRO A 49 -10.11 16.97 -1.95
C PRO A 49 -9.67 15.52 -1.58
N GLU A 50 -9.62 14.60 -2.53
CA GLU A 50 -9.54 13.14 -2.36
C GLU A 50 -8.24 12.68 -1.68
N PHE A 51 -7.08 13.17 -2.15
CA PHE A 51 -5.79 12.78 -1.57
C PHE A 51 -5.58 13.35 -0.17
N GLY A 52 -5.97 14.61 0.07
CA GLY A 52 -5.84 15.23 1.38
C GLY A 52 -6.64 14.50 2.46
N GLY A 53 -7.90 14.15 2.14
CA GLY A 53 -8.78 13.42 3.05
C GLY A 53 -8.25 12.03 3.41
N ALA A 54 -7.84 11.24 2.40
CA ALA A 54 -7.28 9.91 2.62
C ALA A 54 -5.97 9.95 3.43
N ILE A 55 -5.05 10.87 3.09
CA ILE A 55 -3.79 11.06 3.82
C ILE A 55 -4.08 11.46 5.27
N GLY A 56 -5.02 12.38 5.51
CA GLY A 56 -5.37 12.85 6.85
C GLY A 56 -5.93 11.74 7.76
N VAL A 57 -6.83 10.89 7.24
CA VAL A 57 -7.39 9.75 7.99
C VAL A 57 -6.29 8.74 8.35
N ILE A 58 -5.49 8.34 7.37
CA ILE A 58 -4.46 7.31 7.55
C ILE A 58 -3.37 7.80 8.49
N PHE A 59 -2.94 9.05 8.33
CA PHE A 59 -1.92 9.64 9.18
C PHE A 59 -2.40 9.83 10.63
N SER A 60 -3.67 10.20 10.83
CA SER A 60 -4.28 10.25 12.16
C SER A 60 -4.33 8.86 12.81
N LEU A 61 -4.74 7.83 12.06
CA LEU A 61 -4.76 6.45 12.53
C LEU A 61 -3.35 5.92 12.85
N ALA A 62 -2.37 6.19 11.99
CA ALA A 62 -0.97 5.82 12.19
C ALA A 62 -0.42 6.39 13.50
N ASN A 63 -0.65 7.67 13.76
CA ASN A 63 -0.22 8.33 14.99
C ASN A 63 -0.96 7.78 16.22
N ALA A 64 -2.25 7.44 16.12
CA ALA A 64 -3.00 6.84 17.22
C ALA A 64 -2.46 5.45 17.60
N VAL A 65 -2.13 4.61 16.62
CA VAL A 65 -1.51 3.29 16.87
C VAL A 65 -0.07 3.43 17.37
N ALA A 66 0.67 4.46 16.90
CA ALA A 66 2.03 4.73 17.37
C ALA A 66 2.10 5.03 18.88
N VAL A 67 1.08 5.69 19.45
CA VAL A 67 0.98 5.88 20.91
C VAL A 67 1.05 4.55 21.66
N ALA A 68 0.36 3.51 21.15
CA ALA A 68 0.37 2.20 21.77
C ALA A 68 1.75 1.53 21.70
N MET A 69 2.42 1.57 20.55
CA MET A 69 3.76 0.99 20.38
C MET A 69 4.78 1.63 21.33
N TYR A 70 4.81 2.96 21.41
CA TYR A 70 5.73 3.64 22.32
C TYR A 70 5.42 3.35 23.80
N SER A 71 4.13 3.20 24.14
CA SER A 71 3.71 2.85 25.51
C SER A 71 4.00 1.40 25.88
N VAL A 72 3.92 0.47 24.91
CA VAL A 72 4.30 -0.94 25.08
C VAL A 72 5.82 -1.05 25.24
N GLY A 73 6.62 -0.34 24.42
CA GLY A 73 8.07 -0.31 24.57
C GLY A 73 8.53 0.28 25.91
N PHE A 74 7.85 1.33 26.41
CA PHE A 74 8.05 1.83 27.77
C PHE A 74 7.73 0.77 28.83
N ALA A 75 6.62 0.06 28.67
CA ALA A 75 6.18 -0.97 29.61
C ALA A 75 7.11 -2.19 29.64
N GLU A 76 7.64 -2.62 28.49
CA GLU A 76 8.62 -3.70 28.40
C GLU A 76 9.90 -3.36 29.16
N ALA A 77 10.44 -2.15 28.95
CA ALA A 77 11.65 -1.67 29.63
C ALA A 77 11.44 -1.47 31.14
N LEU A 78 10.28 -0.96 31.56
CA LEU A 78 9.96 -0.82 32.99
C LEU A 78 9.81 -2.18 33.67
N ARG A 79 9.19 -3.15 32.99
CA ARG A 79 9.04 -4.52 33.50
C ARG A 79 10.39 -5.22 33.61
N ASP A 80 11.31 -5.05 32.66
CA ASP A 80 12.68 -5.60 32.76
C ASP A 80 13.39 -5.03 33.99
N LEU A 81 13.33 -3.71 34.19
CA LEU A 81 13.93 -3.05 35.36
C LEU A 81 13.31 -3.52 36.69
N LEU A 82 12.01 -3.82 36.72
CA LEU A 82 11.35 -4.35 37.91
C LEU A 82 11.79 -5.78 38.22
N LEU A 83 11.92 -6.62 37.19
CA LEU A 83 12.41 -7.99 37.32
C LEU A 83 13.87 -8.03 37.79
N ASP A 84 14.74 -7.14 37.29
CA ASP A 84 16.12 -7.00 37.75
C ASP A 84 16.20 -6.65 39.26
N ASN A 85 15.19 -5.98 39.80
CA ASN A 85 15.08 -5.65 41.22
C ASN A 85 14.26 -6.69 42.04
N GLY A 86 13.89 -7.83 41.44
CA GLY A 86 13.16 -8.91 42.10
C GLY A 86 11.67 -8.63 42.34
N VAL A 87 11.09 -7.64 41.65
CA VAL A 87 9.68 -7.25 41.78
C VAL A 87 8.89 -7.72 40.56
N SER A 88 7.84 -8.51 40.78
CA SER A 88 6.85 -8.89 39.75
C SER A 88 5.47 -8.36 40.12
N ILE A 89 4.69 -7.89 39.14
CA ILE A 89 3.36 -7.30 39.41
C ILE A 89 2.30 -8.41 39.48
N LEU A 90 2.28 -9.31 38.49
CA LEU A 90 1.52 -10.55 38.54
C LEU A 90 2.43 -11.76 38.34
N ASN A 91 2.91 -11.94 37.11
CA ASN A 91 3.67 -13.14 36.72
C ASN A 91 5.02 -12.78 36.05
N GLY A 92 5.36 -11.50 35.90
CA GLY A 92 6.56 -11.06 35.17
C GLY A 92 6.47 -11.23 33.64
N GLY A 93 5.33 -11.66 33.12
CA GLY A 93 5.10 -11.94 31.69
C GLY A 93 4.34 -10.84 30.95
N LEU A 94 3.77 -11.19 29.80
CA LEU A 94 3.08 -10.27 28.87
C LEU A 94 1.93 -9.47 29.51
N ASN A 95 1.28 -10.00 30.55
CA ASN A 95 0.19 -9.32 31.24
C ASN A 95 0.67 -8.10 32.05
N ASP A 96 1.89 -8.13 32.57
CA ASP A 96 2.48 -6.99 33.30
C ASP A 96 2.72 -5.82 32.32
N VAL A 97 3.21 -6.13 31.11
CA VAL A 97 3.38 -5.15 30.01
C VAL A 97 2.05 -4.52 29.61
N ARG A 98 0.97 -5.30 29.50
CA ARG A 98 -0.38 -4.79 29.18
C ARG A 98 -0.90 -3.82 30.24
N ILE A 99 -0.72 -4.13 31.52
CA ILE A 99 -1.20 -3.29 32.62
C ILE A 99 -0.40 -1.97 32.67
N ILE A 100 0.94 -2.06 32.65
CA ILE A 100 1.81 -0.89 32.69
C ILE A 100 1.53 0.02 31.49
N SER A 101 1.42 -0.53 30.28
CA SER A 101 1.14 0.25 29.07
C SER A 101 -0.22 0.94 29.13
N CYS A 102 -1.28 0.27 29.60
CA CYS A 102 -2.59 0.89 29.80
C CYS A 102 -2.53 2.06 30.79
N CYS A 103 -1.85 1.87 31.93
CA CYS A 103 -1.64 2.92 32.93
C CYS A 103 -0.85 4.11 32.35
N ALA A 104 0.19 3.85 31.57
CA ALA A 104 0.99 4.89 30.93
C ALA A 104 0.17 5.73 29.92
N VAL A 105 -0.67 5.08 29.09
CA VAL A 105 -1.54 5.78 28.14
C VAL A 105 -2.58 6.65 28.87
N ILE A 106 -3.14 6.18 29.99
CA ILE A 106 -4.05 6.98 30.84
C ILE A 106 -3.33 8.21 31.40
N ALA A 107 -2.13 8.02 31.95
CA ALA A 107 -1.33 9.12 32.48
C ALA A 107 -1.01 10.17 31.39
N MET A 108 -0.63 9.72 30.19
CA MET A 108 -0.36 10.62 29.07
C MET A 108 -1.59 11.38 28.58
N LEU A 109 -2.77 10.74 28.58
CA LEU A 109 -4.02 11.44 28.28
C LEU A 109 -4.31 12.55 29.31
N CYS A 110 -4.11 12.27 30.60
CA CYS A 110 -4.26 13.28 31.65
C CYS A 110 -3.30 14.46 31.44
N ILE A 111 -2.03 14.19 31.14
CA ILE A 111 -1.03 15.23 30.86
C ILE A 111 -1.44 16.06 29.63
N ALA A 112 -1.84 15.40 28.54
CA ALA A 112 -2.27 16.06 27.31
C ALA A 112 -3.51 16.97 27.51
N LEU A 113 -4.39 16.65 28.47
CA LEU A 113 -5.58 17.44 28.79
C LEU A 113 -5.33 18.60 29.78
N ILE A 114 -4.30 18.53 30.61
CA ILE A 114 -3.98 19.55 31.63
C ILE A 114 -3.26 20.76 31.01
N GLY A 115 -2.47 20.56 29.94
CA GLY A 115 -1.99 21.67 29.10
C GLY A 115 -0.74 21.37 28.30
N THR A 116 -0.82 21.59 26.98
CA THR A 116 0.27 21.35 26.00
C THR A 116 1.44 22.33 26.09
N GLU A 117 1.39 23.34 26.97
CA GLU A 117 2.49 24.30 27.14
C GLU A 117 3.69 23.70 27.90
N TRP A 118 3.43 22.77 28.82
CA TRP A 118 4.49 22.06 29.55
C TRP A 118 5.20 21.04 28.66
N GLU A 119 4.51 20.49 27.68
CA GLU A 119 5.06 19.53 26.71
C GLU A 119 6.24 20.11 25.93
N THR A 120 6.10 21.30 25.33
CA THR A 120 7.16 21.89 24.50
C THR A 120 8.41 22.22 25.30
N LYS A 121 8.26 22.58 26.58
CA LYS A 121 9.38 22.80 27.51
C LYS A 121 10.02 21.47 27.96
N ALA A 122 9.20 20.45 28.22
CA ALA A 122 9.66 19.13 28.62
C ALA A 122 10.43 18.42 27.49
N GLN A 123 10.07 18.62 26.23
CA GLN A 123 10.75 18.01 25.08
C GLN A 123 12.26 18.32 25.04
N ILE A 124 12.68 19.53 25.42
CA ILE A 124 14.11 19.90 25.46
C ILE A 124 14.83 19.11 26.56
N VAL A 125 14.22 18.99 27.74
CA VAL A 125 14.80 18.21 28.87
C VAL A 125 14.90 16.73 28.50
N LEU A 126 13.85 16.15 27.91
CA LEU A 126 13.82 14.76 27.46
C LEU A 126 14.87 14.50 26.36
N LEU A 127 15.08 15.46 25.45
CA LEU A 127 16.12 15.39 24.43
C LEU A 127 17.53 15.40 25.04
N ILE A 128 17.78 16.24 26.06
CA ILE A 128 19.07 16.27 26.77
C ILE A 128 19.35 14.91 27.43
N ILE A 129 18.36 14.33 28.12
CA ILE A 129 18.49 13.00 28.75
C ILE A 129 18.82 11.94 27.70
N LEU A 130 18.12 11.94 26.57
CA LEU A 130 18.38 11.02 25.46
C LEU A 130 19.80 11.18 24.90
N LEU A 131 20.27 12.40 24.66
CA LEU A 131 21.63 12.66 24.17
C LEU A 131 22.69 12.23 25.18
N THR A 132 22.45 12.42 26.48
CA THR A 132 23.37 11.93 27.52
C THR A 132 23.43 10.41 27.57
N ALA A 133 22.29 9.71 27.42
CA ALA A 133 22.26 8.25 27.35
C ALA A 133 22.99 7.72 26.10
N MET A 134 22.82 8.37 24.95
CA MET A 134 23.56 8.05 23.72
C MET A 134 25.08 8.22 23.89
N PHE A 135 25.51 9.26 24.60
CA PHE A 135 26.92 9.51 24.87
C PHE A 135 27.49 8.50 25.89
N ASP A 136 26.71 8.13 26.91
CA ASP A 136 27.09 7.10 27.90
C ASP A 136 27.31 5.74 27.24
N PHE A 137 26.46 5.36 26.29
CA PHE A 137 26.65 4.15 25.48
C PHE A 137 27.96 4.18 24.68
N LEU A 138 28.29 5.32 24.05
CA LEU A 138 29.54 5.47 23.29
C LEU A 138 30.78 5.36 24.18
N ILE A 139 30.73 5.89 25.41
CA ILE A 139 31.80 5.75 26.39
C ILE A 139 31.92 4.28 26.83
N GLY A 140 30.80 3.64 27.16
CA GLY A 140 30.76 2.24 27.60
C GLY A 140 31.38 1.27 26.59
N ALA A 141 31.14 1.49 25.29
CA ALA A 141 31.70 0.68 24.21
C ALA A 141 33.23 0.76 24.05
N VAL A 142 33.88 1.78 24.64
CA VAL A 142 35.35 1.94 24.64
C VAL A 142 35.97 1.32 25.90
N ILE A 143 35.19 1.14 26.97
CA ILE A 143 35.67 0.58 28.24
C ILE A 143 35.72 -0.96 28.13
N PRO A 144 36.85 -1.61 28.48
CA PRO A 144 36.96 -3.06 28.43
C PRO A 144 35.99 -3.75 29.42
N PRO A 145 35.40 -4.90 29.05
CA PRO A 145 34.39 -5.58 29.85
C PRO A 145 34.96 -6.24 31.12
N ASN A 146 34.22 -6.12 32.22
CA ASN A 146 34.37 -6.96 33.42
C ASN A 146 33.86 -8.38 33.16
N ASP A 147 34.28 -9.36 33.96
CA ASP A 147 33.99 -10.78 33.70
C ASP A 147 32.49 -11.12 33.73
N THR A 148 31.69 -10.39 34.52
CA THR A 148 30.22 -10.47 34.53
C THR A 148 29.56 -9.93 33.26
N LYS A 149 30.19 -8.97 32.58
CA LYS A 149 29.72 -8.45 31.28
C LYS A 149 30.14 -9.36 30.13
N LYS A 150 31.31 -10.01 30.24
CA LYS A 150 31.79 -11.00 29.27
C LYS A 150 30.89 -12.23 29.21
N SER A 151 30.46 -12.76 30.36
CA SER A 151 29.57 -13.94 30.43
C SER A 151 28.21 -13.70 29.77
N LYS A 152 27.71 -12.45 29.83
CA LYS A 152 26.46 -12.00 29.19
C LYS A 152 26.61 -11.63 27.70
N GLY A 153 27.83 -11.71 27.16
CA GLY A 153 28.11 -11.61 25.73
C GLY A 153 28.80 -10.33 25.24
N TYR A 154 29.19 -9.40 26.12
CA TYR A 154 30.00 -8.23 25.74
C TYR A 154 31.49 -8.61 25.77
N ILE A 155 32.08 -8.90 24.61
CA ILE A 155 33.45 -9.42 24.47
C ILE A 155 34.46 -8.40 23.92
N GLY A 156 34.00 -7.19 23.55
CA GLY A 156 34.83 -6.18 22.88
C GLY A 156 34.96 -6.42 21.37
N TRP A 157 35.71 -5.54 20.68
CA TRP A 157 35.77 -5.48 19.20
C TRP A 157 36.21 -6.81 18.56
N SER A 158 35.28 -7.52 17.95
CA SER A 158 35.41 -8.82 17.31
C SER A 158 34.40 -8.98 16.18
N GLY A 159 34.81 -9.60 15.06
CA GLY A 159 34.00 -9.73 13.85
C GLY A 159 33.18 -11.01 13.80
N GLY A 160 31.87 -10.89 13.59
CA GLY A 160 30.95 -12.01 13.35
C GLY A 160 29.96 -11.70 12.22
N SER A 161 29.48 -12.75 11.53
CA SER A 161 28.51 -12.64 10.44
C SER A 161 27.12 -13.10 10.88
N PRO A 162 26.02 -12.40 10.49
CA PRO A 162 24.68 -12.72 10.96
C PRO A 162 23.92 -13.68 10.03
N SER A 163 22.92 -14.35 10.61
CA SER A 163 21.93 -15.19 9.92
C SER A 163 20.53 -14.87 10.45
N GLU A 164 19.85 -13.89 9.85
CA GLU A 164 18.40 -13.68 9.98
C GLU A 164 17.84 -13.12 8.67
N SER A 165 16.54 -13.30 8.43
CA SER A 165 15.88 -12.85 7.21
C SER A 165 15.70 -11.32 7.17
N PHE A 166 16.22 -10.68 6.12
CA PHE A 166 16.35 -9.22 5.96
C PHE A 166 15.07 -8.40 6.14
N PHE A 167 13.90 -8.96 5.79
CA PHE A 167 12.66 -8.20 5.68
C PHE A 167 11.82 -8.14 6.97
N SER A 168 11.90 -9.15 7.84
CA SER A 168 11.28 -9.10 9.18
C SER A 168 11.92 -7.99 10.02
N VAL A 169 13.27 -7.96 10.03
CA VAL A 169 14.06 -6.93 10.71
C VAL A 169 13.76 -5.52 10.15
N PHE A 170 13.52 -5.39 8.85
CA PHE A 170 13.12 -4.12 8.25
C PHE A 170 11.79 -3.60 8.82
N SER A 171 10.77 -4.46 8.94
CA SER A 171 9.44 -4.03 9.40
C SER A 171 9.39 -3.59 10.86
N VAL A 172 10.25 -4.18 11.70
CA VAL A 172 10.41 -3.80 13.11
C VAL A 172 11.25 -2.53 13.24
N PHE A 173 12.24 -2.32 12.36
CA PHE A 173 13.08 -1.12 12.37
C PHE A 173 12.40 0.12 11.78
N PHE A 174 11.55 -0.04 10.75
CA PHE A 174 10.98 1.08 10.00
C PHE A 174 10.28 2.15 10.86
N PRO A 175 9.52 1.83 11.94
CA PRO A 175 8.94 2.82 12.84
C PRO A 175 9.99 3.77 13.45
N ALA A 176 11.23 3.34 13.66
CA ALA A 176 12.32 4.19 14.16
C ALA A 176 12.74 5.29 13.17
N ALA A 177 12.51 5.09 11.87
CA ALA A 177 12.76 6.08 10.83
C ALA A 177 11.54 6.99 10.54
N THR A 178 10.39 6.75 11.19
CA THR A 178 9.19 7.59 11.02
C THR A 178 9.29 8.90 11.83
N GLY A 179 8.22 9.70 11.86
CA GLY A 179 8.20 10.97 12.60
C GLY A 179 8.75 12.19 11.86
N ILE A 180 9.17 12.05 10.59
CA ILE A 180 9.70 13.17 9.78
C ILE A 180 8.69 14.32 9.56
N LEU A 181 7.40 14.06 9.75
CA LEU A 181 6.31 15.03 9.62
C LEU A 181 6.02 15.80 10.92
N ALA A 182 6.70 15.48 12.04
CA ALA A 182 6.51 16.16 13.31
C ALA A 182 6.80 17.68 13.21
N GLY A 183 7.88 18.07 12.54
CA GLY A 183 8.23 19.48 12.32
C GLY A 183 7.21 20.23 11.45
N ALA A 184 6.52 19.53 10.54
CA ALA A 184 5.47 20.10 9.70
C ALA A 184 4.14 20.30 10.46
N ASN A 185 3.91 19.55 11.56
CA ASN A 185 2.68 19.65 12.35
C ASN A 185 2.57 21.01 13.08
N ILE A 186 3.69 21.68 13.33
CA ILE A 186 3.78 22.95 14.06
C ILE A 186 4.04 24.13 13.10
N SER A 187 3.64 24.00 11.84
CA SER A 187 3.93 25.00 10.80
C SER A 187 3.34 26.39 11.07
N GLY A 188 2.33 26.50 11.95
CA GLY A 188 1.75 27.78 12.36
C GLY A 188 2.56 28.58 13.37
N ASP A 189 3.45 27.93 14.12
CA ASP A 189 4.23 28.59 15.18
C ASP A 189 5.68 28.87 14.74
N LEU A 190 6.02 28.52 13.49
CA LEU A 190 7.35 28.77 12.91
C LEU A 190 7.44 30.20 12.35
N LYS A 191 8.56 30.88 12.64
CA LYS A 191 8.85 32.22 12.10
C LYS A 191 8.96 32.26 10.57
N ASP A 192 9.56 31.22 9.97
CA ASP A 192 9.62 31.03 8.51
C ASP A 192 9.48 29.53 8.18
N PRO A 193 8.24 29.05 7.93
CA PRO A 193 7.99 27.64 7.67
C PRO A 193 8.63 27.12 6.37
N GLN A 194 8.74 27.96 5.33
CA GLN A 194 9.19 27.54 4.01
C GLN A 194 10.69 27.18 4.00
N SER A 195 11.50 27.89 4.79
CA SER A 195 12.93 27.63 4.94
C SER A 195 13.25 26.66 6.08
N SER A 196 12.50 26.74 7.20
CA SER A 196 12.81 25.99 8.41
C SER A 196 12.45 24.51 8.31
N ILE A 197 11.32 24.16 7.69
CA ILE A 197 10.87 22.76 7.58
C ILE A 197 11.85 21.93 6.74
N PRO A 198 12.23 22.32 5.50
CA PRO A 198 13.15 21.51 4.69
C PRO A 198 14.53 21.33 5.34
N LYS A 199 15.09 22.39 5.93
CA LYS A 199 16.41 22.33 6.59
C LYS A 199 16.37 21.46 7.85
N GLY A 200 15.37 21.67 8.70
CA GLY A 200 15.22 20.93 9.94
C GLY A 200 14.99 19.44 9.70
N THR A 201 14.05 19.09 8.81
CA THR A 201 13.72 17.68 8.55
C THR A 201 14.86 16.93 7.86
N LEU A 202 15.53 17.50 6.86
CA LEU A 202 16.65 16.82 6.18
C LEU A 202 17.89 16.68 7.08
N LEU A 203 18.20 17.69 7.88
CA LEU A 203 19.32 17.61 8.84
C LEU A 203 19.03 16.56 9.93
N ALA A 204 17.80 16.50 10.44
CA ALA A 204 17.40 15.50 11.42
C ALA A 204 17.51 14.06 10.87
N ILE A 205 17.08 13.82 9.62
CA ILE A 205 17.23 12.51 8.97
C ILE A 205 18.71 12.13 8.82
N ALA A 206 19.57 13.08 8.46
CA ALA A 206 21.00 12.83 8.32
C ALA A 206 21.66 12.46 9.66
N ILE A 207 21.37 13.24 10.73
CA ILE A 207 21.91 12.99 12.08
C ILE A 207 21.44 11.63 12.60
N THR A 208 20.13 11.34 12.51
CA THR A 208 19.56 10.07 13.00
C THR A 208 20.08 8.87 12.23
N THR A 209 20.20 8.96 10.90
CA THR A 209 20.78 7.89 10.07
C THR A 209 22.23 7.62 10.47
N PHE A 210 23.03 8.67 10.66
CA PHE A 210 24.41 8.53 11.09
C PHE A 210 24.51 7.85 12.46
N SER A 211 23.70 8.29 13.44
CA SER A 211 23.70 7.65 14.76
C SER A 211 23.27 6.18 14.70
N TYR A 212 22.26 5.83 13.89
CA TYR A 212 21.83 4.43 13.76
C TYR A 212 22.91 3.55 13.11
N LEU A 213 23.61 4.04 12.09
CA LEU A 213 24.73 3.31 11.49
C LEU A 213 25.89 3.13 12.46
N LEU A 214 26.20 4.17 13.25
CA LEU A 214 27.26 4.12 14.25
C LEU A 214 26.95 3.08 15.35
N PHE A 215 25.74 3.12 15.92
CA PHE A 215 25.35 2.16 16.96
C PHE A 215 25.25 0.73 16.44
N LEU A 216 24.76 0.53 15.21
CA LEU A 216 24.75 -0.79 14.57
C LEU A 216 26.17 -1.35 14.47
N PHE A 217 27.12 -0.54 14.01
CA PHE A 217 28.52 -0.95 13.87
C PHE A 217 29.14 -1.30 15.21
N ILE A 218 28.90 -0.48 16.25
CA ILE A 218 29.40 -0.73 17.60
C ILE A 218 28.81 -2.01 18.17
N CYS A 219 27.49 -2.17 18.21
CA CYS A 219 26.86 -3.38 18.76
C CYS A 219 27.28 -4.64 18.01
N GLY A 220 27.34 -4.59 16.68
CA GLY A 220 27.74 -5.72 15.84
C GLY A 220 29.22 -6.09 15.97
N ALA A 221 30.07 -5.13 16.38
CA ALA A 221 31.48 -5.38 16.62
C ALA A 221 31.78 -5.78 18.07
N THR A 222 30.94 -5.48 19.06
CA THR A 222 31.32 -5.67 20.47
C THR A 222 30.57 -6.76 21.22
N VAL A 223 29.48 -7.28 20.67
CA VAL A 223 28.58 -8.22 21.35
C VAL A 223 28.41 -9.50 20.55
N VAL A 224 28.50 -10.67 21.21
CA VAL A 224 28.20 -11.97 20.58
C VAL A 224 26.70 -12.18 20.42
N ARG A 225 26.33 -12.96 19.40
CA ARG A 225 24.93 -13.27 19.10
C ARG A 225 24.21 -14.02 20.22
N ASP A 226 24.89 -15.01 20.77
CA ASP A 226 24.38 -15.94 21.76
C ASP A 226 25.37 -16.04 22.92
N ALA A 227 24.87 -15.92 24.15
CA ALA A 227 25.67 -16.03 25.38
C ALA A 227 24.91 -16.79 26.48
N ASN A 228 25.62 -17.68 27.18
CA ASN A 228 25.06 -18.55 28.22
C ASN A 228 25.02 -17.96 29.64
N GLY A 229 25.71 -16.84 29.89
CA GLY A 229 25.68 -16.14 31.19
C GLY A 229 26.58 -16.72 32.28
N ILE A 230 27.37 -17.76 32.00
CA ILE A 230 28.16 -18.47 33.02
C ILE A 230 29.53 -17.78 33.21
N GLU A 231 29.77 -17.19 34.39
CA GLU A 231 31.00 -16.45 34.70
C GLU A 231 32.27 -17.33 34.72
N GLY A 232 32.14 -18.61 35.09
CA GLY A 232 33.27 -19.53 35.24
C GLY A 232 33.99 -19.93 33.94
N ILE A 233 33.40 -19.65 32.76
CA ILE A 233 33.95 -20.00 31.44
C ILE A 233 34.93 -18.92 30.92
N VAL A 234 34.90 -17.73 31.52
CA VAL A 234 35.58 -16.53 31.02
C VAL A 234 37.10 -16.52 31.30
N THR A 235 37.60 -17.41 32.17
CA THR A 235 38.99 -17.41 32.66
C THR A 235 40.00 -18.12 31.75
N ASP A 236 39.56 -18.90 30.76
CA ASP A 236 40.47 -19.60 29.84
C ASP A 236 40.82 -18.73 28.62
N ASN A 237 42.09 -18.32 28.54
CA ASN A 237 42.70 -17.51 27.46
C ASN A 237 42.86 -18.27 26.12
N THR A 238 41.85 -19.02 25.69
CA THR A 238 41.90 -19.76 24.43
C THR A 238 41.18 -19.01 23.31
N MET A 239 41.71 -19.18 22.09
CA MET A 239 41.18 -18.67 20.82
C MET A 239 39.74 -19.14 20.48
N ASP A 240 39.08 -19.88 21.38
CA ASP A 240 37.72 -20.41 21.22
C ASP A 240 36.71 -19.84 22.26
N LEU A 241 37.05 -18.76 22.98
CA LEU A 241 36.16 -18.09 23.96
C LEU A 241 34.76 -17.80 23.37
N ILE A 242 34.69 -17.34 22.11
CA ILE A 242 33.44 -17.05 21.41
C ILE A 242 32.58 -18.32 21.24
N LYS A 243 33.21 -19.46 20.89
CA LYS A 243 32.48 -20.73 20.73
C LYS A 243 32.02 -21.30 22.06
N MET A 244 32.76 -21.07 23.14
CA MET A 244 32.38 -21.53 24.49
C MET A 244 31.23 -20.69 25.06
N LEU A 245 31.22 -19.37 24.81
CA LEU A 245 30.11 -18.47 25.17
C LEU A 245 28.83 -18.78 24.37
N SER A 246 28.97 -19.10 23.08
CA SER A 246 27.85 -19.45 22.21
C SER A 246 27.34 -20.88 22.42
N ASN A 247 28.01 -21.69 23.27
CA ASN A 247 27.61 -23.06 23.53
C ASN A 247 26.58 -23.10 24.66
N CYS A 248 25.30 -23.10 24.29
CA CYS A 248 24.19 -23.07 25.24
C CYS A 248 23.65 -24.46 25.59
N THR A 249 24.31 -25.54 25.15
CA THR A 249 23.95 -26.90 25.56
C THR A 249 24.29 -27.21 27.02
N THR A 250 24.97 -26.30 27.72
CA THR A 250 25.38 -26.44 29.13
C THR A 250 24.34 -25.94 30.12
N ASN A 251 23.29 -25.22 29.69
CA ASN A 251 22.17 -24.80 30.55
C ASN A 251 21.06 -25.86 30.58
N GLU A 252 20.35 -25.97 31.71
CA GLU A 252 19.30 -26.98 31.94
C GLU A 252 18.17 -26.95 30.87
N GLU A 253 17.89 -25.78 30.28
CA GLU A 253 16.86 -25.61 29.24
C GLU A 253 17.37 -25.69 27.79
N LYS A 254 18.70 -25.84 27.57
CA LYS A 254 19.34 -25.81 26.23
C LYS A 254 19.06 -24.55 25.39
N VAL A 255 18.70 -23.44 26.03
CA VAL A 255 18.46 -22.13 25.38
C VAL A 255 19.43 -21.08 25.95
N CYS A 256 19.92 -20.19 25.10
CA CYS A 256 20.75 -19.06 25.51
C CYS A 256 19.87 -17.94 26.07
N GLU A 257 20.09 -17.51 27.31
CA GLU A 257 19.33 -16.39 27.91
C GLU A 257 19.88 -15.01 27.50
N PHE A 258 21.18 -14.92 27.18
CA PHE A 258 21.86 -13.66 26.88
C PHE A 258 22.43 -13.65 25.45
N GLY A 259 23.03 -12.51 25.07
CA GLY A 259 23.55 -12.28 23.72
C GLY A 259 22.62 -11.41 22.87
N SER A 260 23.15 -10.96 21.72
CA SER A 260 22.48 -9.96 20.89
C SER A 260 21.14 -10.38 20.30
N ALA A 261 20.87 -11.69 20.24
CA ALA A 261 19.63 -12.25 19.69
C ALA A 261 18.55 -12.54 20.76
N ASN A 262 18.94 -12.76 22.02
CA ASN A 262 18.03 -13.30 23.05
C ASN A 262 17.64 -12.26 24.10
N ASN A 263 18.51 -11.28 24.40
CA ASN A 263 18.23 -10.24 25.39
C ASN A 263 18.13 -8.86 24.70
N TYR A 264 17.02 -8.16 24.87
CA TYR A 264 16.81 -6.85 24.24
C TYR A 264 17.55 -5.68 24.93
N GLN A 265 18.06 -5.88 26.16
CA GLN A 265 18.74 -4.85 26.98
C GLN A 265 20.27 -4.81 26.78
N ILE A 266 20.79 -5.23 25.63
CA ILE A 266 22.24 -5.23 25.35
C ILE A 266 22.87 -3.83 25.45
N MET A 267 22.12 -2.79 25.08
CA MET A 267 22.64 -1.41 25.14
C MET A 267 22.90 -0.95 26.58
N GLU A 268 22.17 -1.49 27.55
CA GLU A 268 22.40 -1.26 28.99
C GLU A 268 23.65 -2.02 29.46
N LEU A 269 23.84 -3.26 29.01
CA LEU A 269 25.02 -4.06 29.32
C LEU A 269 26.33 -3.38 28.84
N VAL A 270 26.32 -2.81 27.63
CA VAL A 270 27.49 -2.16 27.02
C VAL A 270 27.78 -0.78 27.64
N SER A 271 26.78 -0.10 28.21
CA SER A 271 26.95 1.28 28.67
C SER A 271 27.85 1.40 29.90
N ALA A 272 28.34 2.62 30.14
CA ALA A 272 29.16 2.92 31.32
C ALA A 272 28.30 3.00 32.59
N PHE A 273 27.08 3.54 32.50
CA PHE A 273 26.12 3.60 33.59
C PHE A 273 24.71 3.13 33.16
N GLY A 274 24.39 1.86 33.43
CA GLY A 274 23.16 1.20 33.00
C GLY A 274 21.84 1.96 33.30
N PRO A 275 21.62 2.50 34.52
CA PRO A 275 20.38 3.21 34.84
C PRO A 275 20.11 4.46 33.96
N LEU A 276 21.15 5.09 33.40
CA LEU A 276 20.98 6.22 32.48
C LEU A 276 20.43 5.79 31.12
N ILE A 277 20.70 4.55 30.68
CA ILE A 277 20.10 3.99 29.47
C ILE A 277 18.59 3.78 29.66
N TYR A 278 18.17 3.23 30.80
CA TYR A 278 16.74 3.12 31.14
C TYR A 278 16.06 4.50 31.20
N ALA A 279 16.69 5.50 31.81
CA ALA A 279 16.19 6.88 31.80
C ALA A 279 16.06 7.46 30.38
N GLY A 280 17.02 7.16 29.50
CA GLY A 280 16.98 7.51 28.08
C GLY A 280 15.82 6.84 27.32
N ILE A 281 15.60 5.54 27.56
CA ILE A 281 14.48 4.78 26.97
C ILE A 281 13.14 5.38 27.41
N PHE A 282 12.97 5.67 28.71
CA PHE A 282 11.76 6.31 29.23
C PHE A 282 11.54 7.69 28.62
N ALA A 283 12.60 8.50 28.51
CA ALA A 283 12.50 9.82 27.91
C ALA A 283 12.11 9.76 26.42
N ALA A 284 12.70 8.85 25.65
CA ALA A 284 12.43 8.70 24.22
C ALA A 284 11.00 8.19 23.94
N THR A 285 10.57 7.16 24.67
CA THR A 285 9.26 6.51 24.49
C THR A 285 8.11 7.42 24.93
N LEU A 286 8.18 8.01 26.12
CA LEU A 286 7.14 8.93 26.60
C LEU A 286 7.05 10.21 25.76
N SER A 287 8.17 10.77 25.33
CA SER A 287 8.19 11.95 24.45
C SER A 287 7.50 11.67 23.11
N SER A 288 7.85 10.55 22.46
CA SER A 288 7.31 10.17 21.15
C SER A 288 5.83 9.78 21.22
N ALA A 289 5.43 9.11 22.31
CA ALA A 289 4.03 8.75 22.56
C ALA A 289 3.17 10.00 22.77
N LEU A 290 3.63 10.95 23.59
CA LEU A 290 2.89 12.17 23.89
C LEU A 290 2.78 13.08 22.64
N ALA A 291 3.85 13.21 21.86
CA ALA A 291 3.82 13.93 20.59
C ALA A 291 2.83 13.32 19.58
N SER A 292 2.76 11.99 19.50
CA SER A 292 1.82 11.27 18.64
C SER A 292 0.36 11.41 19.11
N LEU A 293 0.15 11.40 20.44
CA LEU A 293 -1.15 11.57 21.08
C LEU A 293 -1.73 12.98 20.86
N VAL A 294 -0.88 14.00 20.76
CA VAL A 294 -1.29 15.38 20.45
C VAL A 294 -1.47 15.61 18.95
N SER A 295 -0.66 14.95 18.11
CA SER A 295 -0.73 15.08 16.66
C SER A 295 -1.98 14.43 16.05
N ALA A 296 -2.32 13.20 16.45
CA ALA A 296 -3.42 12.44 15.85
C ALA A 296 -4.78 13.18 15.91
N PRO A 297 -5.20 13.74 17.06
CA PRO A 297 -6.47 14.46 17.19
C PRO A 297 -6.48 15.80 16.48
N LYS A 298 -5.34 16.52 16.43
CA LYS A 298 -5.23 17.81 15.73
C LYS A 298 -5.41 17.64 14.21
N VAL A 299 -4.79 16.61 13.63
CA VAL A 299 -4.99 16.23 12.22
C VAL A 299 -6.44 15.84 11.98
N PHE A 300 -7.02 15.00 12.85
CA PHE A 300 -8.41 14.56 12.72
C PHE A 300 -9.41 15.72 12.86
N GLN A 301 -9.16 16.66 13.77
CA GLN A 301 -10.00 17.84 13.95
C GLN A 301 -10.00 18.73 12.71
N ALA A 302 -8.84 18.95 12.09
CA ALA A 302 -8.73 19.72 10.85
C ALA A 302 -9.52 19.03 9.72
N LEU A 303 -9.37 17.71 9.56
CA LEU A 303 -10.14 16.90 8.63
C LEU A 303 -11.67 17.03 8.86
N CYS A 304 -12.12 16.98 10.11
CA CYS A 304 -13.53 17.08 10.46
C CYS A 304 -14.13 18.47 10.16
N LYS A 305 -13.34 19.54 10.30
CA LYS A 305 -13.76 20.92 9.97
C LYS A 305 -13.98 21.11 8.48
N ASP A 306 -13.31 20.32 7.63
CA ASP A 306 -13.46 20.37 6.17
C ASP A 306 -14.72 19.63 5.67
N LYS A 307 -15.48 18.99 6.55
CA LYS A 307 -16.76 18.30 6.25
C LYS A 307 -16.70 17.27 5.11
N LEU A 308 -15.51 16.71 4.86
CA LEU A 308 -15.26 15.74 3.79
C LEU A 308 -16.08 14.45 3.97
N PHE A 309 -16.24 14.00 5.21
CA PHE A 309 -17.03 12.83 5.60
C PHE A 309 -18.29 13.29 6.39
N PRO A 310 -19.52 12.78 6.15
CA PRO A 310 -20.67 13.08 7.00
C PRO A 310 -20.47 12.44 8.38
N TYR A 311 -21.18 12.96 9.37
CA TYR A 311 -21.24 12.44 10.75
C TYR A 311 -19.93 12.55 11.56
N ILE A 312 -18.75 12.65 10.95
CA ILE A 312 -17.49 12.88 11.70
C ILE A 312 -17.34 14.34 12.19
N GLU A 313 -18.21 15.27 11.74
CA GLU A 313 -18.23 16.67 12.22
C GLU A 313 -18.34 16.76 13.76
N TYR A 314 -18.94 15.74 14.38
CA TYR A 314 -18.99 15.58 15.83
C TYR A 314 -17.62 15.69 16.52
N PHE A 315 -16.55 15.17 15.90
CA PHE A 315 -15.19 15.19 16.43
C PHE A 315 -14.43 16.51 16.15
N GLY A 316 -14.94 17.36 15.26
CA GLY A 316 -14.32 18.64 14.88
C GLY A 316 -14.50 19.77 15.91
N LYS A 317 -15.42 19.63 16.86
CA LYS A 317 -15.72 20.66 17.88
C LYS A 317 -14.55 20.81 18.86
N GLY A 318 -13.91 21.98 18.85
CA GLY A 318 -12.88 22.36 19.81
C GLY A 318 -13.49 22.82 21.15
N PHE A 319 -12.76 22.58 22.24
CA PHE A 319 -13.15 22.98 23.60
C PHE A 319 -12.02 23.81 24.24
N GLY A 320 -12.40 24.77 25.10
CA GLY A 320 -11.44 25.64 25.80
C GLY A 320 -10.90 26.80 24.95
N LYS A 321 -9.98 27.58 25.52
CA LYS A 321 -9.39 28.78 24.88
C LYS A 321 -8.53 28.44 23.65
N ASN A 322 -7.90 27.26 23.64
CA ASN A 322 -6.97 26.82 22.59
C ASN A 322 -7.63 25.92 21.51
N ASN A 323 -8.96 25.85 21.46
CA ASN A 323 -9.70 25.05 20.48
C ASN A 323 -9.33 23.55 20.46
N GLU A 324 -9.08 22.94 21.62
CA GLU A 324 -8.58 21.57 21.70
C GLU A 324 -9.64 20.49 21.40
N PRO A 325 -9.31 19.46 20.59
CA PRO A 325 -10.26 18.42 20.20
C PRO A 325 -10.38 17.30 21.25
N ARG A 326 -11.02 17.59 22.40
CA ARG A 326 -11.22 16.60 23.50
C ARG A 326 -11.83 15.27 23.04
N ARG A 327 -12.77 15.32 22.10
CA ARG A 327 -13.40 14.12 21.51
C ARG A 327 -12.43 13.32 20.63
N GLY A 328 -11.55 14.00 19.90
CA GLY A 328 -10.49 13.36 19.11
C GLY A 328 -9.45 12.69 20.01
N TYR A 329 -9.08 13.32 21.13
CA TYR A 329 -8.22 12.69 22.14
C TYR A 329 -8.81 11.40 22.69
N MET A 330 -10.12 11.37 22.98
CA MET A 330 -10.79 10.15 23.44
C MET A 330 -10.81 9.06 22.37
N LEU A 331 -11.00 9.40 21.09
CA LEU A 331 -10.94 8.43 20.00
C LEU A 331 -9.53 7.84 19.85
N ALA A 332 -8.50 8.68 19.84
CA ALA A 332 -7.10 8.23 19.76
C ALA A 332 -6.72 7.37 20.98
N PHE A 333 -7.21 7.72 22.17
CA PHE A 333 -7.02 6.95 23.39
C PHE A 333 -7.64 5.56 23.33
N ILE A 334 -8.89 5.43 22.84
CA ILE A 334 -9.55 4.12 22.70
C ILE A 334 -8.79 3.25 21.69
N ILE A 335 -8.37 3.82 20.57
CA ILE A 335 -7.57 3.09 19.56
C ILE A 335 -6.24 2.63 20.17
N ALA A 336 -5.56 3.51 20.90
CA ALA A 336 -4.30 3.17 21.55
C ALA A 336 -4.47 2.05 22.59
N LEU A 337 -5.53 2.10 23.42
CA LEU A 337 -5.83 1.05 24.40
C LEU A 337 -6.09 -0.30 23.73
N LEU A 338 -6.87 -0.34 22.65
CA LEU A 338 -7.13 -1.58 21.91
C LEU A 338 -5.83 -2.21 21.39
N CYS A 339 -4.88 -1.38 20.93
CA CYS A 339 -3.57 -1.86 20.50
C CYS A 339 -2.66 -2.24 21.67
N CYS A 340 -2.75 -1.58 22.83
CA CYS A 340 -1.98 -1.94 24.03
C CYS A 340 -2.36 -3.33 24.58
N VAL A 341 -3.61 -3.77 24.39
CA VAL A 341 -4.06 -5.12 24.80
C VAL A 341 -3.29 -6.23 24.07
N ILE A 342 -2.72 -5.97 22.89
CA ILE A 342 -1.87 -6.94 22.18
C ILE A 342 -0.65 -7.30 23.05
N GLY A 343 0.01 -6.29 23.63
CA GLY A 343 1.07 -6.43 24.63
C GLY A 343 2.45 -6.82 24.10
N ASP A 344 2.58 -7.11 22.80
CA ASP A 344 3.84 -7.47 22.14
C ASP A 344 4.24 -6.39 21.12
N LEU A 345 5.41 -5.79 21.31
CA LEU A 345 5.94 -4.74 20.44
C LEU A 345 6.15 -5.23 18.99
N ASN A 346 6.60 -6.47 18.81
CA ASN A 346 6.92 -7.03 17.48
C ASN A 346 5.66 -7.28 16.64
N ALA A 347 4.50 -7.46 17.28
CA ALA A 347 3.21 -7.58 16.59
C ALA A 347 2.63 -6.22 16.20
N ILE A 348 2.89 -5.17 16.98
CA ILE A 348 2.35 -3.82 16.75
C ILE A 348 3.17 -3.06 15.68
N ALA A 349 4.49 -3.21 15.68
CA ALA A 349 5.39 -2.48 14.78
C ALA A 349 5.05 -2.62 13.28
N PRO A 350 4.73 -3.81 12.74
CA PRO A 350 4.40 -3.96 11.32
C PRO A 350 3.08 -3.28 10.93
N ILE A 351 2.11 -3.20 11.84
CA ILE A 351 0.83 -2.49 11.62
C ILE A 351 1.09 -0.99 11.43
N ILE A 352 1.94 -0.41 12.28
CA ILE A 352 2.33 1.01 12.21
C ILE A 352 3.13 1.29 10.94
N SER A 353 4.11 0.43 10.65
CA SER A 353 4.93 0.53 9.43
C SER A 353 4.06 0.58 8.18
N ASN A 354 3.02 -0.26 8.12
CA ASN A 354 2.07 -0.28 7.00
C ASN A 354 1.30 1.05 6.86
N PHE A 355 0.76 1.62 7.94
CA PHE A 355 0.03 2.89 7.87
C PHE A 355 0.93 4.09 7.52
N PHE A 356 2.17 4.15 8.05
CA PHE A 356 3.11 5.22 7.68
C PHE A 356 3.63 5.06 6.24
N LEU A 357 3.94 3.84 5.78
CA LEU A 357 4.32 3.58 4.39
C LEU A 357 3.18 3.95 3.42
N ALA A 358 1.93 3.66 3.78
CA ALA A 358 0.76 4.07 3.01
C ALA A 358 0.63 5.60 2.92
N ALA A 359 0.80 6.33 4.04
CA ALA A 359 0.78 7.79 4.04
C ALA A 359 1.91 8.38 3.20
N TYR A 360 3.14 7.85 3.32
CA TYR A 360 4.30 8.29 2.53
C TYR A 360 4.15 7.98 1.05
N CYS A 361 3.59 6.82 0.70
CA CYS A 361 3.22 6.46 -0.66
C CYS A 361 2.25 7.50 -1.25
N LEU A 362 1.18 7.85 -0.54
CA LEU A 362 0.20 8.83 -1.00
C LEU A 362 0.80 10.25 -1.15
N ILE A 363 1.67 10.67 -0.24
CA ILE A 363 2.38 11.96 -0.35
C ILE A 363 3.27 11.98 -1.60
N ASN A 364 4.08 10.94 -1.80
CA ASN A 364 5.00 10.84 -2.94
C ASN A 364 4.24 10.74 -4.28
N PHE A 365 3.20 9.91 -4.34
CA PHE A 365 2.37 9.75 -5.53
C PHE A 365 1.59 11.01 -5.88
N SER A 366 1.05 11.71 -4.89
CA SER A 366 0.31 12.96 -5.11
C SER A 366 1.22 14.09 -5.62
N CYS A 367 2.44 14.23 -5.12
CA CYS A 367 3.45 15.14 -5.67
C CYS A 367 3.83 14.79 -7.12
N PHE A 368 4.07 13.52 -7.42
CA PHE A 368 4.35 13.07 -8.79
C PHE A 368 3.18 13.40 -9.73
N HIS A 369 1.95 13.01 -9.35
CA HIS A 369 0.75 13.23 -10.14
C HIS A 369 0.51 14.72 -10.39
N ALA A 370 0.71 15.57 -9.38
CA ALA A 370 0.59 17.03 -9.48
C ALA A 370 1.57 17.64 -10.50
N SER A 371 2.84 17.21 -10.48
CA SER A 371 3.85 17.66 -11.45
C SER A 371 3.64 17.08 -12.85
N PHE A 372 3.28 15.81 -12.96
CA PHE A 372 3.02 15.14 -14.24
C PHE A 372 1.82 15.75 -14.95
N ALA A 373 0.75 16.08 -14.21
CA ALA A 373 -0.44 16.76 -14.72
C ALA A 373 -0.22 18.25 -15.01
N LYS A 374 0.99 18.79 -14.77
CA LYS A 374 1.33 20.22 -14.90
C LYS A 374 0.31 21.12 -14.19
N SER A 375 0.03 20.78 -12.92
CA SER A 375 -0.88 21.56 -12.09
C SER A 375 -0.42 23.02 -11.98
N PRO A 376 -1.25 23.99 -12.34
CA PRO A 376 -0.90 25.39 -12.25
C PRO A 376 -0.65 25.91 -10.84
N GLY A 377 -1.30 25.33 -9.83
CA GLY A 377 -1.16 25.66 -8.42
C GLY A 377 0.00 24.95 -7.73
N PHE A 378 0.73 24.09 -8.46
CA PHE A 378 1.87 23.33 -7.95
C PHE A 378 3.16 23.79 -8.64
N ARG A 379 3.88 24.71 -7.99
CA ARG A 379 5.17 25.25 -8.43
C ARG A 379 6.18 25.18 -7.29
N PRO A 380 6.68 23.97 -6.97
CA PRO A 380 7.62 23.80 -5.87
C PRO A 380 8.91 24.60 -6.13
N ALA A 381 9.30 25.43 -5.17
CA ALA A 381 10.54 26.22 -5.25
C ALA A 381 11.77 25.47 -4.70
N PHE A 382 11.57 24.27 -4.13
CA PHE A 382 12.64 23.47 -3.56
C PHE A 382 13.59 22.91 -4.63
N LYS A 383 14.89 23.25 -4.53
CA LYS A 383 15.91 22.96 -5.56
C LYS A 383 16.13 21.47 -5.85
N PHE A 384 16.04 20.61 -4.84
CA PHE A 384 16.33 19.17 -4.97
C PHE A 384 15.10 18.32 -5.33
N TYR A 385 13.96 18.96 -5.60
CA TYR A 385 12.74 18.25 -5.98
C TYR A 385 12.78 17.80 -7.44
N ASN A 386 12.40 16.55 -7.69
CA ASN A 386 12.17 16.00 -9.03
C ASN A 386 10.93 15.09 -9.02
N MET A 387 10.08 15.18 -10.04
CA MET A 387 8.86 14.37 -10.15
C MET A 387 9.17 12.86 -10.20
N TRP A 388 10.22 12.46 -10.91
CA TRP A 388 10.58 11.04 -11.05
C TRP A 388 11.13 10.45 -9.75
N LEU A 389 11.81 11.28 -8.95
CA LEU A 389 12.26 10.91 -7.61
C LEU A 389 11.05 10.66 -6.69
N SER A 390 9.99 11.46 -6.80
CA SER A 390 8.73 11.25 -6.07
C SER A 390 8.03 9.96 -6.52
N LEU A 391 7.99 9.66 -7.83
CA LEU A 391 7.45 8.39 -8.33
C LEU A 391 8.23 7.18 -7.81
N LEU A 392 9.56 7.27 -7.82
CA LEU A 392 10.43 6.23 -7.27
C LEU A 392 10.16 6.01 -5.78
N GLY A 393 9.98 7.08 -5.00
CA GLY A 393 9.57 6.99 -3.59
C GLY A 393 8.23 6.29 -3.39
N ALA A 394 7.24 6.59 -4.23
CA ALA A 394 5.92 5.94 -4.15
C ALA A 394 5.98 4.45 -4.48
N ILE A 395 6.68 4.08 -5.56
CA ILE A 395 6.89 2.67 -5.96
C ILE A 395 7.66 1.92 -4.86
N LEU A 396 8.70 2.53 -4.31
CA LEU A 396 9.51 1.92 -3.26
C LEU A 396 8.71 1.73 -1.97
N CYS A 397 7.86 2.70 -1.58
CA CYS A 397 6.94 2.54 -0.45
C CYS A 397 5.95 1.38 -0.69
N LEU A 398 5.38 1.26 -1.90
CA LEU A 398 4.48 0.16 -2.25
C LEU A 398 5.18 -1.20 -2.19
N ILE A 399 6.34 -1.33 -2.82
CA ILE A 399 7.12 -2.58 -2.82
C ILE A 399 7.44 -3.00 -1.38
N VAL A 400 7.95 -2.08 -0.56
CA VAL A 400 8.28 -2.35 0.85
C VAL A 400 7.04 -2.76 1.66
N MET A 401 5.91 -2.07 1.46
CA MET A 401 4.65 -2.36 2.14
C MET A 401 4.14 -3.79 1.82
N PHE A 402 4.17 -4.18 0.55
CA PHE A 402 3.77 -5.53 0.12
C PHE A 402 4.77 -6.61 0.54
N ILE A 403 6.07 -6.32 0.62
CA ILE A 403 7.08 -7.28 1.08
C ILE A 403 6.97 -7.53 2.59
N THR A 404 6.63 -6.51 3.39
CA THR A 404 6.48 -6.65 4.85
C THR A 404 5.31 -7.55 5.22
N HIS A 405 4.08 -7.18 4.84
CA HIS A 405 2.90 -7.99 5.08
C HIS A 405 1.88 -7.71 3.99
N TRP A 406 1.83 -8.58 2.99
CA TRP A 406 1.00 -8.32 1.81
C TRP A 406 -0.51 -8.32 2.14
N SER A 407 -0.96 -9.06 3.17
CA SER A 407 -2.36 -9.09 3.61
C SER A 407 -2.83 -7.77 4.23
N THR A 408 -2.03 -7.18 5.13
CA THR A 408 -2.33 -5.88 5.74
C THR A 408 -2.13 -4.74 4.74
N ALA A 409 -1.18 -4.86 3.82
CA ALA A 409 -0.96 -3.92 2.71
C ALA A 409 -2.14 -3.90 1.73
N LEU A 410 -2.69 -5.06 1.42
CA LEU A 410 -3.92 -5.19 0.65
C LEU A 410 -5.07 -4.47 1.39
N GLY A 411 -5.28 -4.80 2.67
CA GLY A 411 -6.33 -4.20 3.48
C GLY A 411 -6.27 -2.67 3.54
N THR A 412 -5.08 -2.10 3.72
CA THR A 412 -4.90 -0.63 3.70
C THR A 412 -5.18 -0.04 2.33
N PHE A 413 -4.81 -0.72 1.24
CA PHE A 413 -5.10 -0.26 -0.11
C PHE A 413 -6.60 -0.26 -0.43
N VAL A 414 -7.34 -1.27 0.03
CA VAL A 414 -8.81 -1.32 -0.08
C VAL A 414 -9.47 -0.20 0.72
N ILE A 415 -8.99 0.08 1.93
CA ILE A 415 -9.49 1.21 2.74
C ILE A 415 -9.22 2.54 2.01
N ILE A 416 -8.00 2.75 1.50
CA ILE A 416 -7.65 3.95 0.72
C ILE A 416 -8.55 4.10 -0.50
N LEU A 417 -8.70 3.04 -1.27
CA LEU A 417 -9.52 3.02 -2.48
C LEU A 417 -10.99 3.26 -2.15
N GLY A 418 -11.49 2.67 -1.06
CA GLY A 418 -12.85 2.89 -0.57
C GLY A 418 -13.10 4.34 -0.15
N LEU A 419 -12.18 4.93 0.63
CA LEU A 419 -12.24 6.35 1.01
C LEU A 419 -12.16 7.26 -0.22
N TYR A 420 -11.30 6.92 -1.18
CA TYR A 420 -11.14 7.63 -2.45
C TYR A 420 -12.42 7.61 -3.29
N LEU A 421 -12.97 6.42 -3.55
CA LEU A 421 -14.21 6.22 -4.30
C LEU A 421 -15.42 6.87 -3.62
N TRP A 422 -15.45 6.88 -2.29
CA TRP A 422 -16.54 7.49 -1.54
C TRP A 422 -16.51 9.03 -1.58
N ILE A 423 -15.33 9.66 -1.51
CA ILE A 423 -15.18 11.10 -1.75
C ILE A 423 -15.56 11.44 -3.21
N LEU A 424 -15.18 10.59 -4.17
CA LEU A 424 -15.56 10.71 -5.58
C LEU A 424 -17.07 10.65 -5.80
N TYR A 425 -17.77 9.82 -5.05
CA TYR A 425 -19.23 9.71 -5.13
C TYR A 425 -19.92 10.97 -4.59
N ARG A 426 -19.43 11.51 -3.47
CA ARG A 426 -20.14 12.53 -2.67
C ARG A 426 -20.04 13.97 -3.18
N LYS A 427 -18.94 14.34 -3.85
CA LYS A 427 -18.69 15.70 -4.39
C LYS A 427 -18.97 16.85 -3.38
N PRO A 428 -18.31 16.92 -2.22
CA PRO A 428 -18.60 17.98 -1.24
C PRO A 428 -18.16 19.37 -1.72
N ASP A 429 -19.05 20.36 -1.61
CA ASP A 429 -18.78 21.78 -1.90
C ASP A 429 -18.07 22.43 -0.71
N VAL A 430 -16.74 22.32 -0.67
CA VAL A 430 -15.93 22.93 0.40
C VAL A 430 -15.28 24.22 -0.12
N ASN A 431 -15.48 25.34 0.60
CA ASN A 431 -14.92 26.66 0.30
C ASN A 431 -13.41 26.75 0.65
N TRP A 432 -12.58 25.99 -0.06
CA TRP A 432 -11.16 26.27 -0.10
C TRP A 432 -10.98 27.48 -1.02
N GLY A 433 -10.53 28.63 -0.49
CA GLY A 433 -10.25 29.83 -1.29
C GLY A 433 -9.54 29.45 -2.58
N SER A 434 -10.25 29.54 -3.70
CA SER A 434 -9.96 28.60 -4.77
C SER A 434 -8.82 29.10 -5.64
N SER A 435 -7.75 28.31 -5.70
CA SER A 435 -6.79 28.33 -6.79
C SER A 435 -7.47 28.36 -8.17
N THR A 436 -8.69 27.81 -8.30
CA THR A 436 -9.46 27.87 -9.53
C THR A 436 -9.91 29.27 -9.93
N GLN A 437 -10.23 30.17 -8.99
CA GLN A 437 -10.53 31.58 -9.29
C GLN A 437 -9.26 32.30 -9.76
N ALA A 438 -8.14 32.10 -9.05
CA ALA A 438 -6.84 32.63 -9.46
C ALA A 438 -6.40 32.06 -10.82
N GLN A 439 -6.68 30.78 -11.09
CA GLN A 439 -6.39 30.06 -12.33
C GLN A 439 -7.23 30.54 -13.50
N THR A 440 -8.53 30.75 -13.27
CA THR A 440 -9.46 31.21 -14.30
C THR A 440 -9.15 32.66 -14.65
N TYR A 441 -8.83 33.48 -13.64
CA TYR A 441 -8.32 34.85 -13.84
C TYR A 441 -7.00 34.88 -14.60
N LEU A 442 -5.98 34.11 -14.18
CA LEU A 442 -4.68 34.05 -14.86
C LEU A 442 -4.76 33.44 -16.26
N ARG A 443 -5.64 32.45 -16.50
CA ARG A 443 -5.88 31.88 -17.83
C ARG A 443 -6.62 32.84 -18.74
N ALA A 444 -7.64 33.55 -18.23
CA ALA A 444 -8.33 34.58 -18.98
C ALA A 444 -7.36 35.70 -19.36
N LEU A 445 -6.58 36.22 -18.40
CA LEU A 445 -5.60 37.28 -18.62
C LEU A 445 -4.53 36.86 -19.65
N ASN A 446 -3.92 35.69 -19.50
CA ASN A 446 -2.89 35.21 -20.44
C ASN A 446 -3.44 34.86 -21.82
N SER A 447 -4.67 34.35 -21.90
CA SER A 447 -5.30 34.04 -23.19
C SER A 447 -5.65 35.33 -23.94
N VAL A 448 -6.16 36.35 -23.24
CA VAL A 448 -6.45 37.68 -23.80
C VAL A 448 -5.16 38.39 -24.22
N TYR A 449 -4.13 38.37 -23.38
CA TYR A 449 -2.83 38.96 -23.69
C TYR A 449 -2.17 38.30 -24.90
N ARG A 450 -2.21 36.96 -24.99
CA ARG A 450 -1.70 36.24 -26.17
C ARG A 450 -2.52 36.51 -27.43
N LEU A 451 -3.84 36.66 -27.33
CA LEU A 451 -4.68 36.97 -28.47
C LEU A 451 -4.36 38.35 -29.06
N ASN A 452 -4.06 39.33 -28.20
CA ASN A 452 -3.65 40.68 -28.62
C ASN A 452 -2.28 40.73 -29.32
N LEU A 453 -1.46 39.69 -29.16
CA LEU A 453 -0.13 39.58 -29.78
C LEU A 453 -0.14 38.76 -31.08
N VAL A 454 -1.27 38.13 -31.43
CA VAL A 454 -1.41 37.38 -32.68
C VAL A 454 -1.77 38.36 -33.80
N PRO A 455 -0.97 38.49 -34.87
CA PRO A 455 -1.35 39.31 -36.01
C PRO A 455 -2.56 38.71 -36.72
N ASP A 456 -3.46 39.55 -37.22
CA ASP A 456 -4.66 39.09 -37.91
C ASP A 456 -4.30 38.18 -39.10
N HIS A 457 -4.85 36.96 -39.09
CA HIS A 457 -4.61 35.94 -40.11
C HIS A 457 -5.91 35.58 -40.82
N VAL A 458 -5.84 35.51 -42.15
CA VAL A 458 -6.96 35.25 -43.08
C VAL A 458 -7.65 33.88 -42.88
N LYS A 459 -7.15 33.03 -41.97
CA LYS A 459 -7.69 31.70 -41.64
C LYS A 459 -8.35 31.61 -40.25
N ASN A 460 -8.49 32.72 -39.52
CA ASN A 460 -9.26 32.73 -38.30
C ASN A 460 -10.76 32.75 -38.61
N PHE A 461 -11.43 31.71 -38.15
CA PHE A 461 -12.86 31.45 -38.30
C PHE A 461 -13.67 32.30 -37.30
N SER A 462 -14.64 33.06 -37.79
CA SER A 462 -15.75 33.62 -36.98
C SER A 462 -17.00 32.79 -37.26
N THR A 463 -17.67 32.33 -36.21
CA THR A 463 -18.87 31.49 -36.32
C THR A 463 -20.10 32.32 -36.68
N ASP A 464 -20.53 32.25 -37.93
CA ASP A 464 -21.96 32.23 -38.22
C ASP A 464 -22.39 30.77 -38.48
N GLY A 465 -23.23 30.27 -37.56
CA GLY A 465 -24.19 29.18 -37.74
C GLY A 465 -23.73 27.78 -38.21
N LEU A 466 -23.54 26.85 -37.27
CA LEU A 466 -23.77 25.42 -37.51
C LEU A 466 -24.47 24.78 -36.30
N LYS A 467 -25.68 24.24 -36.54
CA LYS A 467 -26.41 23.39 -35.59
C LYS A 467 -25.66 22.08 -35.38
N THR A 468 -25.54 21.64 -34.13
CA THR A 468 -25.03 20.29 -33.77
C THR A 468 -25.99 19.63 -32.77
N ASP A 469 -26.34 18.38 -33.04
CA ASP A 469 -27.20 17.53 -32.21
C ASP A 469 -26.56 17.18 -30.86
N ASN A 470 -27.36 17.17 -29.80
CA ASN A 470 -26.96 16.88 -28.42
C ASN A 470 -27.09 15.37 -28.09
N ALA A 471 -26.06 14.56 -28.40
CA ALA A 471 -25.96 13.16 -27.93
C ALA A 471 -24.74 12.96 -27.00
N VAL A 472 -24.91 12.23 -25.89
CA VAL A 472 -23.87 12.04 -24.86
C VAL A 472 -22.97 10.83 -25.20
N LYS A 473 -21.67 11.07 -25.27
CA LYS A 473 -20.63 10.09 -25.62
C LYS A 473 -19.92 9.48 -24.40
N LEU A 474 -19.59 8.18 -24.46
CA LEU A 474 -18.87 7.33 -23.51
C LEU A 474 -17.37 7.65 -23.37
N GLY A 475 -16.83 7.46 -22.17
CA GLY A 475 -15.41 7.61 -21.88
C GLY A 475 -14.63 6.30 -22.03
N TRP A 476 -13.30 6.38 -22.06
CA TRP A 476 -12.41 5.24 -22.34
C TRP A 476 -12.37 4.13 -21.27
N ILE A 477 -12.79 4.35 -20.01
CA ILE A 477 -12.79 3.28 -19.00
C ILE A 477 -14.06 2.43 -19.10
N GLN A 478 -15.22 3.08 -19.03
CA GLN A 478 -16.50 2.40 -19.17
C GLN A 478 -16.69 1.89 -20.61
N GLY A 479 -16.26 2.70 -21.57
CA GLY A 479 -16.41 2.41 -22.99
C GLY A 479 -15.30 1.53 -23.58
N VAL A 480 -14.12 1.43 -22.95
CA VAL A 480 -13.02 0.60 -23.47
C VAL A 480 -12.43 -0.34 -22.40
N LEU A 481 -11.91 0.14 -21.27
CA LEU A 481 -11.19 -0.67 -20.28
C LEU A 481 -12.03 -1.73 -19.55
N VAL A 482 -13.15 -1.34 -18.93
CA VAL A 482 -14.04 -2.21 -18.14
C VAL A 482 -14.64 -3.28 -19.04
N ARG A 483 -15.04 -2.88 -20.25
CA ARG A 483 -15.49 -3.80 -21.29
C ARG A 483 -14.39 -4.78 -21.70
N CYS A 484 -13.14 -4.35 -21.76
CA CYS A 484 -12.02 -5.25 -22.00
C CYS A 484 -11.67 -6.12 -20.77
N LEU A 485 -11.68 -5.61 -19.53
CA LEU A 485 -11.33 -6.39 -18.32
C LEU A 485 -12.34 -7.49 -18.02
N LEU A 486 -13.65 -7.21 -18.16
CA LEU A 486 -14.69 -8.20 -17.93
C LEU A 486 -14.67 -9.32 -18.97
N ASN A 487 -14.31 -9.00 -20.21
CA ASN A 487 -14.14 -9.97 -21.29
C ASN A 487 -12.79 -10.70 -21.24
N ILE A 488 -11.89 -10.34 -20.31
CA ILE A 488 -10.56 -10.98 -20.15
C ILE A 488 -10.44 -11.71 -18.79
N TRP A 489 -11.02 -11.19 -17.69
CA TRP A 489 -11.10 -11.83 -16.36
C TRP A 489 -12.29 -12.78 -16.18
N GLY A 490 -12.92 -13.22 -17.26
CA GLY A 490 -14.10 -14.08 -17.20
C GLY A 490 -13.87 -15.41 -16.47
N VAL A 491 -14.85 -16.32 -16.57
CA VAL A 491 -14.88 -17.59 -15.81
C VAL A 491 -13.58 -18.42 -15.90
N MET A 492 -12.80 -18.27 -16.97
CA MET A 492 -11.49 -18.87 -17.17
C MET A 492 -10.49 -18.61 -16.01
N LEU A 493 -10.54 -17.44 -15.35
CA LEU A 493 -9.58 -17.08 -14.29
C LEU A 493 -9.70 -17.94 -13.03
N PHE A 494 -10.91 -18.32 -12.64
CA PHE A 494 -11.13 -19.07 -11.39
C PHE A 494 -11.18 -20.57 -11.63
N MET A 495 -11.81 -21.01 -12.71
CA MET A 495 -12.09 -22.44 -12.94
C MET A 495 -11.02 -23.13 -13.78
N ARG A 496 -10.24 -22.41 -14.58
CA ARG A 496 -9.28 -23.00 -15.54
C ARG A 496 -7.83 -22.73 -15.17
N LEU A 497 -7.54 -21.70 -14.38
CA LEU A 497 -6.18 -21.31 -14.06
C LEU A 497 -5.45 -22.29 -13.12
N SER A 498 -6.13 -22.83 -12.11
CA SER A 498 -5.57 -23.87 -11.23
C SER A 498 -5.30 -25.18 -11.98
N TRP A 499 -6.16 -25.54 -12.92
CA TRP A 499 -5.97 -26.70 -13.82
C TRP A 499 -4.77 -26.50 -14.76
N VAL A 500 -4.58 -25.28 -15.28
CA VAL A 500 -3.38 -24.89 -16.05
C VAL A 500 -2.12 -25.01 -15.18
N THR A 501 -2.16 -24.56 -13.92
CA THR A 501 -1.04 -24.70 -12.98
C THR A 501 -0.69 -26.15 -12.68
N ALA A 502 -1.68 -27.03 -12.56
CA ALA A 502 -1.46 -28.45 -12.27
C ALA A 502 -0.83 -29.21 -13.46
N GLN A 503 -1.34 -29.01 -14.68
CA GLN A 503 -0.89 -29.71 -15.90
C GLN A 503 0.45 -29.19 -16.43
N ALA A 504 0.62 -27.87 -16.51
CA ALA A 504 1.82 -27.24 -17.09
C ALA A 504 2.89 -26.85 -16.07
N GLY A 505 2.59 -26.87 -14.77
CA GLY A 505 3.48 -26.38 -13.73
C GLY A 505 3.71 -24.86 -13.78
N ILE A 506 4.38 -24.33 -12.75
CA ILE A 506 4.59 -22.88 -12.60
C ILE A 506 5.48 -22.32 -13.74
N GLY A 507 6.47 -23.10 -14.20
CA GLY A 507 7.40 -22.71 -15.25
C GLY A 507 6.77 -22.59 -16.65
N LEU A 508 6.28 -23.70 -17.23
CA LEU A 508 5.65 -23.66 -18.55
C LEU A 508 4.28 -22.93 -18.53
N GLY A 509 3.57 -22.93 -17.40
CA GLY A 509 2.32 -22.19 -17.22
C GLY A 509 2.51 -20.66 -17.25
N SER A 510 3.58 -20.14 -16.63
CA SER A 510 3.90 -18.71 -16.74
C SER A 510 4.37 -18.32 -18.16
N MET A 511 5.06 -19.22 -18.88
CA MET A 511 5.43 -19.02 -20.29
C MET A 511 4.21 -18.97 -21.22
N VAL A 512 3.17 -19.77 -20.97
CA VAL A 512 1.88 -19.74 -21.68
C VAL A 512 1.20 -18.38 -21.53
N ILE A 513 1.14 -17.85 -20.31
CA ILE A 513 0.51 -16.55 -20.05
C ILE A 513 1.30 -15.43 -20.71
N ILE A 514 2.64 -15.43 -20.60
CA ILE A 514 3.51 -14.43 -21.24
C ILE A 514 3.39 -14.48 -22.78
N LEU A 515 3.32 -15.67 -23.39
CA LEU A 515 3.17 -15.84 -24.85
C LEU A 515 1.82 -15.30 -25.35
N ALA A 516 0.76 -15.44 -24.55
CA ALA A 516 -0.55 -14.82 -24.82
C ALA A 516 -0.53 -13.28 -24.63
N THR A 517 0.19 -12.78 -23.62
CA THR A 517 0.35 -11.33 -23.39
C THR A 517 1.14 -10.66 -24.52
N VAL A 518 2.17 -11.30 -25.06
CA VAL A 518 2.94 -10.76 -26.18
C VAL A 518 2.07 -10.63 -27.44
N VAL A 519 1.32 -11.69 -27.79
CA VAL A 519 0.40 -11.70 -28.95
C VAL A 519 -0.67 -10.60 -28.83
N THR A 520 -1.22 -10.39 -27.64
CA THR A 520 -2.25 -9.36 -27.40
C THR A 520 -1.68 -7.94 -27.34
N THR A 521 -0.51 -7.74 -26.73
CA THR A 521 0.13 -6.42 -26.62
C THR A 521 0.56 -5.90 -27.99
N ILE A 522 1.14 -6.75 -28.85
CA ILE A 522 1.52 -6.36 -30.23
C ILE A 522 0.28 -5.96 -31.03
N THR A 523 -0.79 -6.75 -30.93
CA THR A 523 -2.06 -6.47 -31.61
C THR A 523 -2.71 -5.16 -31.12
N SER A 524 -2.62 -4.87 -29.82
CA SER A 524 -3.12 -3.63 -29.24
C SER A 524 -2.30 -2.40 -29.65
N ILE A 525 -1.00 -2.55 -29.94
CA ILE A 525 -0.16 -1.48 -30.50
C ILE A 525 -0.57 -1.20 -31.96
N SER A 526 -0.80 -2.23 -32.79
CA SER A 526 -1.29 -2.07 -34.18
C SER A 526 -2.65 -1.37 -34.25
N MET A 527 -3.55 -1.69 -33.32
CA MET A 527 -4.84 -1.00 -33.17
C MET A 527 -4.67 0.46 -32.70
N SER A 528 -3.71 0.72 -31.81
CA SER A 528 -3.45 2.06 -31.30
C SER A 528 -2.93 3.01 -32.38
N ALA A 529 -2.10 2.51 -33.29
CA ALA A 529 -1.58 3.28 -34.43
C ALA A 529 -2.65 3.60 -35.48
N ILE A 530 -3.59 2.67 -35.70
CA ILE A 530 -4.76 2.87 -36.57
C ILE A 530 -5.66 3.98 -36.01
N CYS A 531 -5.91 3.98 -34.71
CA CYS A 531 -6.83 4.93 -34.08
C CYS A 531 -6.28 6.37 -34.04
N THR A 532 -4.98 6.60 -34.09
CA THR A 532 -4.38 7.94 -33.95
C THR A 532 -4.22 8.71 -35.28
N ASN A 533 -4.53 8.11 -36.44
CA ASN A 533 -4.36 8.71 -37.76
C ASN A 533 -5.68 9.27 -38.37
N GLY A 534 -6.02 10.52 -38.05
CA GLY A 534 -7.20 11.26 -38.58
C GLY A 534 -8.53 11.03 -37.83
N GLU A 535 -9.50 11.95 -37.90
CA GLU A 535 -10.71 11.96 -37.02
C GLU A 535 -11.60 10.70 -37.10
N VAL A 536 -11.80 10.00 -35.98
CA VAL A 536 -12.65 8.79 -35.92
C VAL A 536 -14.13 9.18 -35.72
N ARG A 537 -15.03 8.68 -36.59
CA ARG A 537 -16.50 8.85 -36.55
C ARG A 537 -17.19 7.52 -36.21
N GLY A 538 -18.53 7.51 -36.18
CA GLY A 538 -19.33 6.33 -35.79
C GLY A 538 -19.21 5.11 -36.72
N GLY A 539 -19.18 3.91 -36.12
CA GLY A 539 -19.11 2.61 -36.80
C GLY A 539 -18.17 1.56 -36.18
N GLY A 540 -17.65 1.79 -34.96
CA GLY A 540 -16.92 0.79 -34.18
C GLY A 540 -15.58 0.38 -34.77
N THR A 541 -15.11 -0.82 -34.43
CA THR A 541 -13.84 -1.39 -34.92
C THR A 541 -13.86 -1.58 -36.45
N TYR A 542 -15.00 -1.98 -37.01
CA TYR A 542 -15.22 -2.11 -38.46
C TYR A 542 -14.88 -0.81 -39.21
N TYR A 543 -15.39 0.33 -38.72
CA TYR A 543 -15.15 1.65 -39.31
C TYR A 543 -13.70 2.13 -39.20
N MET A 544 -13.03 1.82 -38.09
CA MET A 544 -11.63 2.22 -37.89
C MET A 544 -10.68 1.42 -38.78
N ILE A 545 -10.93 0.12 -38.94
CA ILE A 545 -10.12 -0.77 -39.79
C ILE A 545 -10.38 -0.50 -41.27
N SER A 546 -11.64 -0.35 -41.69
CA SER A 546 -12.00 -0.09 -43.09
C SER A 546 -11.45 1.25 -43.61
N ARG A 547 -11.19 2.21 -42.71
CA ARG A 547 -10.69 3.55 -43.03
C ARG A 547 -9.17 3.63 -43.17
N CYS A 548 -8.40 3.08 -42.22
CA CYS A 548 -6.94 3.20 -42.24
C CYS A 548 -6.29 2.35 -43.33
N LEU A 549 -6.93 1.25 -43.76
CA LEU A 549 -6.54 0.46 -44.92
C LEU A 549 -7.01 1.06 -46.26
N GLY A 550 -7.87 2.09 -46.23
CA GLY A 550 -8.45 2.70 -47.43
C GLY A 550 -7.63 3.83 -48.06
N ASN A 551 -6.58 4.34 -47.39
CA ASN A 551 -5.68 5.37 -47.93
C ASN A 551 -4.46 4.77 -48.68
N LEU A 552 -4.35 3.45 -48.70
CA LEU A 552 -3.78 2.71 -49.83
C LEU A 552 -4.94 2.49 -50.83
N LEU A 553 -4.66 2.54 -52.13
CA LEU A 553 -5.65 2.64 -53.23
C LEU A 553 -6.70 1.48 -53.38
N LEU A 554 -6.87 0.59 -52.39
CA LEU A 554 -7.76 -0.59 -52.38
C LEU A 554 -8.55 -0.66 -51.05
N ARG A 555 -9.58 0.17 -50.84
CA ARG A 555 -11.02 -0.10 -51.06
C ARG A 555 -11.70 -1.13 -50.10
N PRO A 556 -13.02 -1.05 -49.89
CA PRO A 556 -13.76 -1.49 -48.68
C PRO A 556 -14.17 -2.98 -48.51
N GLU A 557 -13.74 -3.90 -49.37
CA GLU A 557 -14.14 -5.34 -49.31
C GLU A 557 -13.60 -6.08 -48.07
N PHE A 558 -12.38 -5.72 -47.64
CA PHE A 558 -11.74 -6.28 -46.45
C PHE A 558 -12.47 -5.91 -45.15
N GLY A 559 -13.05 -4.71 -45.09
CA GLY A 559 -13.87 -4.29 -43.96
C GLY A 559 -15.10 -5.19 -43.80
N GLY A 560 -15.84 -5.43 -44.89
CA GLY A 560 -17.05 -6.26 -44.95
C GLY A 560 -16.85 -7.68 -44.39
N ALA A 561 -15.84 -8.38 -44.89
CA ALA A 561 -15.51 -9.73 -44.45
C ALA A 561 -15.05 -9.79 -42.98
N ILE A 562 -14.21 -8.83 -42.54
CA ILE A 562 -13.79 -8.73 -41.13
C ILE A 562 -14.99 -8.47 -40.21
N GLY A 563 -15.95 -7.64 -40.64
CA GLY A 563 -17.17 -7.35 -39.87
C GLY A 563 -18.05 -8.58 -39.62
N VAL A 564 -18.28 -9.40 -40.65
CA VAL A 564 -19.10 -10.62 -40.53
C VAL A 564 -18.45 -11.64 -39.59
N ILE A 565 -17.16 -11.91 -39.76
CA ILE A 565 -16.40 -12.85 -38.91
C ILE A 565 -16.40 -12.37 -37.45
N PHE A 566 -16.21 -11.07 -37.22
CA PHE A 566 -16.22 -10.47 -35.89
C PHE A 566 -17.58 -10.57 -35.18
N SER A 567 -18.69 -10.44 -35.93
CA SER A 567 -20.04 -10.59 -35.36
C SER A 567 -20.33 -12.03 -34.90
N LEU A 568 -19.92 -13.03 -35.69
CA LEU A 568 -20.05 -14.44 -35.35
C LEU A 568 -19.19 -14.81 -34.13
N ALA A 569 -17.98 -14.26 -34.04
CA ALA A 569 -17.08 -14.49 -32.91
C ALA A 569 -17.64 -13.96 -31.58
N ASN A 570 -18.22 -12.75 -31.55
CA ASN A 570 -18.86 -12.21 -30.33
C ASN A 570 -20.10 -13.02 -29.91
N ALA A 571 -20.84 -13.60 -30.86
CA ALA A 571 -22.00 -14.44 -30.53
C ALA A 571 -21.60 -15.76 -29.83
N VAL A 572 -20.52 -16.40 -30.31
CA VAL A 572 -19.98 -17.61 -29.68
C VAL A 572 -19.41 -17.31 -28.28
N ALA A 573 -18.81 -16.13 -28.08
CA ALA A 573 -18.29 -15.71 -26.77
C ALA A 573 -19.38 -15.59 -25.70
N VAL A 574 -20.59 -15.13 -26.05
CA VAL A 574 -21.72 -15.03 -25.09
C VAL A 574 -22.12 -16.40 -24.54
N ALA A 575 -22.18 -17.43 -25.39
CA ALA A 575 -22.51 -18.79 -24.96
C ALA A 575 -21.49 -19.35 -23.96
N MET A 576 -20.21 -19.10 -24.18
CA MET A 576 -19.12 -19.54 -23.30
C MET A 576 -19.23 -18.95 -21.88
N TYR A 577 -19.53 -17.65 -21.74
CA TYR A 577 -19.67 -17.01 -20.43
C TYR A 577 -20.89 -17.49 -19.65
N SER A 578 -22.01 -17.77 -20.33
CA SER A 578 -23.23 -18.23 -19.67
C SER A 578 -23.11 -19.66 -19.12
N VAL A 579 -22.37 -20.55 -19.80
CA VAL A 579 -22.09 -21.90 -19.30
C VAL A 579 -21.19 -21.84 -18.07
N GLY A 580 -20.14 -21.02 -18.10
CA GLY A 580 -19.23 -20.89 -16.97
C GLY A 580 -19.88 -20.34 -15.69
N PHE A 581 -20.86 -19.45 -15.81
CA PHE A 581 -21.68 -19.00 -14.68
C PHE A 581 -22.52 -20.14 -14.08
N ALA A 582 -23.13 -20.97 -14.93
CA ALA A 582 -24.00 -22.04 -14.48
C ALA A 582 -23.24 -23.18 -13.76
N GLU A 583 -22.00 -23.46 -14.16
CA GLU A 583 -21.12 -24.43 -13.48
C GLU A 583 -20.82 -23.97 -12.04
N ALA A 584 -20.37 -22.74 -11.87
CA ALA A 584 -20.06 -22.20 -10.54
C ALA A 584 -21.30 -22.14 -9.62
N LEU A 585 -22.46 -21.74 -10.15
CA LEU A 585 -23.70 -21.65 -9.36
C LEU A 585 -24.16 -23.03 -8.85
N ARG A 586 -23.96 -24.08 -9.66
CA ARG A 586 -24.31 -25.45 -9.26
C ARG A 586 -23.42 -25.96 -8.13
N ASP A 587 -22.11 -25.73 -8.20
CA ASP A 587 -21.16 -26.25 -7.20
C ASP A 587 -21.40 -25.63 -5.81
N LEU A 588 -21.80 -24.35 -5.78
CA LEU A 588 -22.22 -23.68 -4.55
C LEU A 588 -23.48 -24.30 -3.91
N LEU A 589 -24.49 -24.62 -4.72
CA LEU A 589 -25.75 -25.18 -4.22
C LEU A 589 -25.52 -26.53 -3.50
N LEU A 590 -24.59 -27.33 -4.04
CA LEU A 590 -24.21 -28.64 -3.50
C LEU A 590 -23.48 -28.58 -2.16
N ASP A 591 -22.49 -27.70 -1.99
CA ASP A 591 -21.73 -27.58 -0.73
C ASP A 591 -22.62 -27.17 0.47
N ASN A 592 -23.81 -26.60 0.19
CA ASN A 592 -24.82 -26.22 1.17
C ASN A 592 -26.00 -27.22 1.28
N GLY A 593 -25.93 -28.37 0.59
CA GLY A 593 -26.91 -29.46 0.69
C GLY A 593 -28.22 -29.25 -0.08
N PHE A 594 -28.30 -28.26 -0.98
CA PHE A 594 -29.46 -28.02 -1.84
C PHE A 594 -29.18 -28.46 -3.28
N SER A 595 -30.07 -29.25 -3.88
CA SER A 595 -29.98 -29.67 -5.28
C SER A 595 -31.32 -29.49 -6.01
N ILE A 596 -31.30 -28.86 -7.19
CA ILE A 596 -32.53 -28.53 -7.94
C ILE A 596 -33.21 -29.79 -8.48
N LEU A 597 -32.44 -30.72 -9.04
CA LEU A 597 -32.91 -32.04 -9.47
C LEU A 597 -32.06 -33.15 -8.85
N ASN A 598 -30.82 -33.31 -9.32
CA ASN A 598 -29.90 -34.38 -8.87
C ASN A 598 -28.44 -33.89 -8.73
N GLY A 599 -28.16 -32.60 -8.95
CA GLY A 599 -26.80 -32.03 -8.84
C GLY A 599 -25.89 -32.26 -10.05
N GLY A 600 -26.42 -32.79 -11.16
CA GLY A 600 -25.65 -33.20 -12.35
C GLY A 600 -25.61 -32.18 -13.49
N LEU A 601 -25.09 -32.60 -14.66
CA LEU A 601 -24.94 -31.75 -15.87
C LEU A 601 -26.24 -31.11 -16.38
N ASN A 602 -27.37 -31.76 -16.15
CA ASN A 602 -28.67 -31.24 -16.58
C ASN A 602 -29.05 -29.97 -15.80
N ASP A 603 -28.59 -29.82 -14.56
CA ASP A 603 -28.85 -28.64 -13.73
C ASP A 603 -28.09 -27.42 -14.28
N VAL A 604 -26.86 -27.60 -14.79
CA VAL A 604 -26.05 -26.55 -15.44
C VAL A 604 -26.72 -26.06 -16.74
N ARG A 605 -27.24 -26.98 -17.56
CA ARG A 605 -27.92 -26.63 -18.83
C ARG A 605 -29.18 -25.81 -18.59
N ILE A 606 -29.99 -26.22 -17.62
CA ILE A 606 -31.23 -25.51 -17.27
C ILE A 606 -30.92 -24.10 -16.75
N ILE A 607 -29.93 -23.95 -15.85
CA ILE A 607 -29.50 -22.65 -15.33
C ILE A 607 -28.96 -21.74 -16.46
N SER A 608 -28.11 -22.26 -17.33
CA SER A 608 -27.51 -21.48 -18.42
C SER A 608 -28.54 -20.99 -19.45
N CYS A 609 -29.52 -21.82 -19.82
CA CYS A 609 -30.62 -21.43 -20.71
C CYS A 609 -31.50 -20.33 -20.09
N CYS A 610 -31.81 -20.42 -18.79
CA CYS A 610 -32.54 -19.36 -18.09
C CYS A 610 -31.73 -18.06 -18.02
N ALA A 611 -30.40 -18.12 -17.82
CA ALA A 611 -29.52 -16.96 -17.77
C ALA A 611 -29.41 -16.23 -19.11
N VAL A 612 -29.32 -16.95 -20.25
CA VAL A 612 -29.24 -16.32 -21.59
C VAL A 612 -30.54 -15.62 -21.96
N ILE A 613 -31.69 -16.23 -21.65
CA ILE A 613 -33.00 -15.63 -21.89
C ILE A 613 -33.18 -14.37 -21.04
N ALA A 614 -32.74 -14.39 -19.77
CA ALA A 614 -32.76 -13.20 -18.92
C ALA A 614 -31.86 -12.07 -19.47
N MET A 615 -30.67 -12.40 -19.96
CA MET A 615 -29.75 -11.42 -20.56
C MET A 615 -30.31 -10.82 -21.87
N LEU A 616 -31.01 -11.60 -22.69
CA LEU A 616 -31.70 -11.12 -23.89
C LEU A 616 -32.81 -10.12 -23.54
N CYS A 617 -33.61 -10.41 -22.51
CA CYS A 617 -34.64 -9.48 -22.04
C CYS A 617 -34.03 -8.15 -21.53
N ILE A 618 -32.87 -8.19 -20.88
CA ILE A 618 -32.17 -6.99 -20.42
C ILE A 618 -31.62 -6.17 -21.60
N ALA A 619 -31.05 -6.83 -22.61
CA ALA A 619 -30.52 -6.16 -23.79
C ALA A 619 -31.60 -5.39 -24.59
N LEU A 620 -32.86 -5.85 -24.55
CA LEU A 620 -34.00 -5.21 -25.24
C LEU A 620 -34.55 -3.96 -24.52
N ILE A 621 -34.26 -3.77 -23.23
CA ILE A 621 -34.77 -2.64 -22.41
C ILE A 621 -33.92 -1.36 -22.58
N GLY A 622 -32.66 -1.48 -23.04
CA GLY A 622 -31.80 -0.34 -23.43
C GLY A 622 -30.32 -0.51 -23.08
N THR A 623 -29.43 0.02 -23.94
CA THR A 623 -27.95 -0.12 -23.89
C THR A 623 -27.28 0.53 -22.67
N GLU A 624 -28.01 1.39 -21.96
CA GLU A 624 -27.55 2.03 -20.73
C GLU A 624 -27.50 1.09 -19.52
N TRP A 625 -28.37 0.05 -19.48
CA TRP A 625 -28.45 -0.92 -18.38
C TRP A 625 -27.30 -1.93 -18.39
N GLU A 626 -26.92 -2.37 -19.59
CA GLU A 626 -25.79 -3.28 -19.82
C GLU A 626 -24.47 -2.70 -19.26
N THR A 627 -24.21 -1.42 -19.52
CA THR A 627 -22.96 -0.74 -19.14
C THR A 627 -22.80 -0.59 -17.61
N LYS A 628 -23.89 -0.65 -16.85
CA LYS A 628 -23.87 -0.61 -15.38
C LYS A 628 -23.69 -1.99 -14.76
N ALA A 629 -24.35 -3.02 -15.29
CA ALA A 629 -24.26 -4.40 -14.80
C ALA A 629 -22.81 -4.94 -14.86
N GLN A 630 -22.08 -4.56 -15.90
CA GLN A 630 -20.65 -4.85 -16.09
C GLN A 630 -19.78 -4.49 -14.87
N ILE A 631 -20.00 -3.32 -14.26
CA ILE A 631 -19.21 -2.85 -13.12
C ILE A 631 -19.52 -3.64 -11.84
N VAL A 632 -20.78 -4.05 -11.66
CA VAL A 632 -21.22 -4.88 -10.52
C VAL A 632 -20.55 -6.24 -10.56
N LEU A 633 -20.54 -6.88 -11.73
CA LEU A 633 -19.87 -8.15 -11.94
C LEU A 633 -18.35 -8.05 -11.70
N LEU A 634 -17.70 -6.92 -12.05
CA LEU A 634 -16.26 -6.68 -11.84
C LEU A 634 -15.86 -6.66 -10.35
N ILE A 635 -16.72 -6.08 -9.49
CA ILE A 635 -16.48 -5.97 -8.04
C ILE A 635 -16.60 -7.34 -7.37
N ILE A 636 -17.59 -8.14 -7.78
CA ILE A 636 -17.78 -9.52 -7.28
C ILE A 636 -16.53 -10.36 -7.57
N LEU A 637 -16.03 -10.28 -8.80
CA LEU A 637 -14.79 -10.90 -9.26
C LEU A 637 -13.56 -10.51 -8.39
N LEU A 638 -13.37 -9.21 -8.07
CA LEU A 638 -12.18 -8.68 -7.37
C LEU A 638 -12.11 -9.04 -5.87
N THR A 639 -13.26 -9.09 -5.19
CA THR A 639 -13.33 -9.55 -3.81
C THR A 639 -13.06 -11.06 -3.72
N ALA A 640 -13.57 -11.87 -4.67
CA ALA A 640 -13.21 -13.29 -4.78
C ALA A 640 -11.70 -13.50 -5.02
N MET A 641 -11.06 -12.60 -5.77
CA MET A 641 -9.60 -12.59 -5.99
C MET A 641 -8.79 -12.23 -4.73
N PHE A 642 -9.30 -11.37 -3.82
CA PHE A 642 -8.61 -10.84 -2.61
C PHE A 642 -8.58 -11.82 -1.44
N ASP A 643 -9.62 -12.65 -1.39
CA ASP A 643 -9.82 -13.67 -0.37
C ASP A 643 -8.90 -14.88 -0.57
N PHE A 644 -8.88 -15.44 -1.80
CA PHE A 644 -7.90 -16.45 -2.24
C PHE A 644 -6.45 -16.05 -1.85
N LEU A 645 -6.15 -14.73 -1.76
CA LEU A 645 -4.88 -14.21 -1.26
C LEU A 645 -4.75 -14.27 0.29
N ILE A 646 -5.65 -13.70 1.14
CA ILE A 646 -5.45 -13.60 2.64
C ILE A 646 -5.43 -14.98 3.30
N GLY A 647 -6.18 -15.90 2.71
CA GLY A 647 -6.14 -17.31 3.07
C GLY A 647 -4.75 -17.93 2.92
N ALA A 648 -3.91 -17.40 2.02
CA ALA A 648 -2.55 -17.84 1.81
C ALA A 648 -1.53 -17.33 2.87
N VAL A 649 -1.78 -16.37 3.81
CA VAL A 649 -0.71 -15.83 4.74
C VAL A 649 -0.78 -16.17 6.20
N ILE A 650 -1.96 -16.19 6.78
CA ILE A 650 -2.11 -16.54 8.19
C ILE A 650 -1.62 -17.98 8.36
N PRO A 651 -0.90 -18.32 9.44
CA PRO A 651 -0.37 -19.66 9.63
C PRO A 651 -1.47 -20.73 9.40
N PRO A 652 -1.25 -21.76 8.55
CA PRO A 652 -2.22 -22.82 8.27
C PRO A 652 -2.50 -23.57 9.57
N ASN A 653 -3.64 -23.28 10.18
CA ASN A 653 -4.20 -24.18 11.17
C ASN A 653 -4.34 -25.59 10.57
N ASP A 654 -4.36 -26.60 11.43
CA ASP A 654 -4.18 -27.99 11.03
C ASP A 654 -5.27 -28.53 10.07
N THR A 655 -6.45 -27.89 9.99
CA THR A 655 -7.54 -28.24 9.06
C THR A 655 -7.30 -27.87 7.59
N LYS A 656 -6.49 -26.85 7.30
CA LYS A 656 -6.19 -26.48 5.90
C LYS A 656 -5.07 -27.34 5.31
N LYS A 657 -4.23 -27.92 6.17
CA LYS A 657 -3.16 -28.85 5.78
C LYS A 657 -3.72 -30.14 5.17
N SER A 658 -4.92 -30.59 5.57
CA SER A 658 -5.56 -31.81 5.04
C SER A 658 -6.15 -31.65 3.63
N LYS A 659 -6.55 -30.43 3.24
CA LYS A 659 -7.04 -30.07 1.88
C LYS A 659 -5.93 -29.69 0.90
N GLY A 660 -4.67 -29.90 1.28
CA GLY A 660 -3.50 -29.60 0.46
C GLY A 660 -2.92 -28.20 0.62
N TYR A 661 -3.46 -27.33 1.50
CA TYR A 661 -2.90 -26.01 1.83
C TYR A 661 -2.01 -26.12 3.07
N ILE A 662 -0.73 -26.33 2.83
CA ILE A 662 0.27 -26.61 3.87
C ILE A 662 0.85 -25.33 4.46
N GLY A 663 0.33 -24.18 4.03
CA GLY A 663 1.04 -22.92 4.06
C GLY A 663 2.16 -22.93 3.05
N TRP A 664 2.90 -21.84 3.03
CA TRP A 664 3.99 -21.69 2.11
C TRP A 664 5.07 -22.74 2.40
N SER A 665 5.36 -23.58 1.40
CA SER A 665 6.37 -24.63 1.49
C SER A 665 7.32 -24.54 0.29
N GLY A 666 8.60 -24.33 0.58
CA GLY A 666 9.65 -24.24 -0.44
C GLY A 666 9.84 -25.56 -1.21
N GLN A 667 9.55 -26.71 -0.59
CA GLN A 667 9.61 -28.03 -1.24
C GLN A 667 8.51 -28.19 -2.30
N LEU A 668 7.32 -27.64 -2.04
CA LEU A 668 6.19 -27.69 -2.97
C LEU A 668 6.44 -26.89 -4.24
N ILE A 669 7.04 -25.72 -4.09
CA ILE A 669 7.34 -24.84 -5.22
C ILE A 669 8.29 -25.54 -6.19
N VAL A 670 9.30 -26.24 -5.67
CA VAL A 670 10.27 -27.01 -6.48
C VAL A 670 9.59 -28.20 -7.16
N GLU A 671 8.69 -28.88 -6.46
CA GLU A 671 7.92 -30.01 -7.00
C GLU A 671 6.90 -29.56 -8.07
N ASN A 672 6.29 -28.38 -7.88
CA ASN A 672 5.32 -27.79 -8.80
C ASN A 672 5.95 -26.97 -9.93
N PHE A 673 7.27 -26.80 -9.95
CA PHE A 673 7.95 -25.96 -10.93
C PHE A 673 7.96 -26.57 -12.33
N MET A 674 8.22 -27.87 -12.42
CA MET A 674 8.33 -28.62 -13.68
C MET A 674 6.98 -29.20 -14.12
N PRO A 675 6.70 -29.29 -15.43
CA PRO A 675 5.40 -29.74 -15.94
C PRO A 675 5.17 -31.23 -15.67
N ARG A 676 3.91 -31.61 -15.42
CA ARG A 676 3.49 -33.02 -15.40
C ARG A 676 2.08 -33.13 -15.96
N PHE A 677 2.02 -33.42 -17.26
CA PHE A 677 0.76 -33.51 -17.98
C PHE A 677 0.11 -34.89 -17.80
N GLU A 678 -1.17 -34.93 -17.40
CA GLU A 678 -1.98 -36.14 -17.32
C GLU A 678 -3.02 -36.13 -18.44
N GLY A 679 -2.68 -36.74 -19.58
CA GLY A 679 -3.55 -36.84 -20.76
C GLY A 679 -3.61 -35.57 -21.64
N GLU A 680 -2.93 -34.49 -21.25
CA GLU A 680 -2.94 -33.18 -21.94
C GLU A 680 -1.57 -32.79 -22.53
N SER A 681 -1.53 -31.73 -23.36
CA SER A 681 -0.28 -31.21 -23.96
C SER A 681 -0.14 -29.69 -23.82
N PHE A 682 1.07 -29.13 -23.97
CA PHE A 682 1.33 -27.67 -23.89
C PHE A 682 0.41 -26.84 -24.80
N PHE A 683 0.17 -27.29 -26.04
CA PHE A 683 -0.72 -26.59 -26.98
C PHE A 683 -2.20 -26.75 -26.63
N SER A 684 -2.61 -27.89 -26.05
CA SER A 684 -3.95 -28.07 -25.50
C SER A 684 -4.20 -27.06 -24.38
N VAL A 685 -3.28 -26.99 -23.40
CA VAL A 685 -3.33 -26.05 -22.26
C VAL A 685 -3.30 -24.58 -22.73
N PHE A 686 -2.49 -24.25 -23.75
CA PHE A 686 -2.49 -22.92 -24.37
C PHE A 686 -3.82 -22.60 -25.07
N SER A 687 -4.39 -23.54 -25.83
CA SER A 687 -5.65 -23.35 -26.56
C SER A 687 -6.87 -23.16 -25.64
N VAL A 688 -6.85 -23.78 -24.46
CA VAL A 688 -7.87 -23.61 -23.43
C VAL A 688 -7.73 -22.26 -22.71
N PHE A 689 -6.49 -21.76 -22.52
CA PHE A 689 -6.22 -20.46 -21.89
C PHE A 689 -6.38 -19.26 -22.83
N PHE A 690 -6.09 -19.41 -24.14
CA PHE A 690 -6.04 -18.31 -25.10
C PHE A 690 -7.33 -17.49 -25.25
N PRO A 691 -8.55 -18.07 -25.19
CA PRO A 691 -9.80 -17.30 -25.20
C PRO A 691 -9.87 -16.22 -24.11
N ALA A 692 -9.20 -16.43 -22.97
CA ALA A 692 -9.11 -15.44 -21.89
C ALA A 692 -8.43 -14.15 -22.35
N ALA A 693 -7.59 -14.17 -23.39
CA ALA A 693 -6.83 -13.02 -23.87
C ALA A 693 -7.52 -12.23 -25.02
N THR A 694 -8.64 -12.74 -25.56
CA THR A 694 -9.28 -12.20 -26.79
C THR A 694 -10.18 -10.97 -26.60
N GLY A 695 -10.54 -10.63 -25.36
CA GLY A 695 -11.48 -9.55 -25.02
C GLY A 695 -11.02 -8.11 -25.27
N ILE A 696 -9.90 -7.89 -25.97
CA ILE A 696 -9.24 -6.60 -26.17
C ILE A 696 -9.99 -5.64 -27.12
N LEU A 697 -10.85 -6.17 -27.99
CA LEU A 697 -11.58 -5.39 -29.01
C LEU A 697 -12.94 -4.86 -28.53
N ALA A 698 -13.40 -5.30 -27.35
CA ALA A 698 -14.71 -4.94 -26.81
C ALA A 698 -14.91 -3.42 -26.66
N GLY A 699 -13.81 -2.70 -26.44
CA GLY A 699 -13.82 -1.24 -26.33
C GLY A 699 -13.75 -0.48 -27.65
N ALA A 700 -13.08 -1.03 -28.65
CA ALA A 700 -12.97 -0.40 -29.97
C ALA A 700 -14.33 -0.43 -30.72
N ASN A 701 -15.22 -1.35 -30.35
CA ASN A 701 -16.53 -1.54 -30.95
C ASN A 701 -17.51 -0.39 -30.77
N ILE A 702 -17.36 0.41 -29.72
CA ILE A 702 -18.25 1.55 -29.43
C ILE A 702 -17.59 2.89 -29.73
N SER A 703 -16.62 2.89 -30.66
CA SER A 703 -15.83 4.07 -31.03
C SER A 703 -16.64 5.28 -31.49
N GLY A 704 -17.86 5.07 -32.00
CA GLY A 704 -18.76 6.16 -32.38
C GLY A 704 -19.38 6.90 -31.21
N ASP A 705 -19.66 6.14 -30.15
CA ASP A 705 -20.18 6.66 -28.90
C ASP A 705 -19.05 7.15 -28.03
N LEU A 706 -17.78 6.90 -28.37
CA LEU A 706 -16.66 7.43 -27.61
C LEU A 706 -16.48 8.91 -27.83
N LYS A 707 -16.25 9.61 -26.72
CA LYS A 707 -16.07 11.06 -26.70
C LYS A 707 -14.88 11.49 -27.56
N ASP A 708 -13.73 10.81 -27.41
CA ASP A 708 -12.49 11.02 -28.19
C ASP A 708 -11.85 9.66 -28.55
N PRO A 709 -12.20 9.05 -29.70
CA PRO A 709 -11.87 7.65 -29.95
C PRO A 709 -10.37 7.41 -30.17
N GLN A 710 -9.69 8.37 -30.83
CA GLN A 710 -8.27 8.31 -31.17
C GLN A 710 -7.36 8.10 -29.97
N SER A 711 -7.76 8.61 -28.81
CA SER A 711 -6.99 8.52 -27.57
C SER A 711 -7.54 7.48 -26.59
N SER A 712 -8.85 7.19 -26.68
CA SER A 712 -9.57 6.33 -25.74
C SER A 712 -9.24 4.86 -25.94
N ILE A 713 -9.12 4.42 -27.19
CA ILE A 713 -8.92 3.00 -27.53
C ILE A 713 -7.50 2.52 -27.18
N PRO A 714 -6.42 3.24 -27.57
CA PRO A 714 -5.07 2.86 -27.16
C PRO A 714 -4.91 2.69 -25.64
N LYS A 715 -5.55 3.57 -24.86
CA LYS A 715 -5.44 3.61 -23.40
C LYS A 715 -6.24 2.52 -22.71
N GLY A 716 -7.46 2.26 -23.17
CA GLY A 716 -8.32 1.23 -22.56
C GLY A 716 -7.81 -0.18 -22.84
N THR A 717 -7.30 -0.44 -24.03
CA THR A 717 -6.94 -1.79 -24.48
C THR A 717 -5.59 -2.27 -23.94
N LEU A 718 -4.57 -1.41 -23.95
CA LEU A 718 -3.24 -1.75 -23.42
C LEU A 718 -3.24 -1.93 -21.89
N LEU A 719 -4.07 -1.15 -21.18
CA LEU A 719 -4.21 -1.26 -19.73
C LEU A 719 -4.99 -2.53 -19.33
N ALA A 720 -5.96 -2.95 -20.14
CA ALA A 720 -6.69 -4.20 -19.90
C ALA A 720 -5.78 -5.44 -19.99
N ILE A 721 -4.93 -5.51 -21.02
CA ILE A 721 -3.98 -6.61 -21.26
C ILE A 721 -2.96 -6.73 -20.11
N ALA A 722 -2.48 -5.61 -19.58
CA ALA A 722 -1.48 -5.59 -18.51
C ALA A 722 -2.05 -6.07 -17.16
N ILE A 723 -3.22 -5.57 -16.79
CA ILE A 723 -3.92 -5.93 -15.54
C ILE A 723 -4.26 -7.42 -15.50
N THR A 724 -4.70 -7.94 -16.64
CA THR A 724 -5.15 -9.34 -16.73
C THR A 724 -3.99 -10.31 -16.75
N THR A 725 -2.93 -10.02 -17.50
CA THR A 725 -1.68 -10.80 -17.47
C THR A 725 -1.14 -10.96 -16.04
N PHE A 726 -1.18 -9.90 -15.25
CA PHE A 726 -0.68 -9.92 -13.86
C PHE A 726 -1.51 -10.82 -12.96
N SER A 727 -2.84 -10.72 -13.03
CA SER A 727 -3.72 -11.57 -12.24
C SER A 727 -3.56 -13.06 -12.59
N TYR A 728 -3.42 -13.39 -13.87
CA TYR A 728 -3.27 -14.77 -14.31
C TYR A 728 -1.92 -15.36 -13.86
N LEU A 729 -0.84 -14.57 -13.85
CA LEU A 729 0.49 -15.01 -13.36
C LEU A 729 0.54 -15.15 -11.84
N LEU A 730 -0.10 -14.25 -11.09
CA LEU A 730 -0.15 -14.28 -9.62
C LEU A 730 -0.90 -15.53 -9.13
N PHE A 731 -2.02 -15.84 -9.78
CA PHE A 731 -2.87 -16.93 -9.36
C PHE A 731 -2.29 -18.27 -9.79
N LEU A 732 -1.67 -18.33 -10.97
CA LEU A 732 -0.90 -19.48 -11.40
C LEU A 732 0.22 -19.83 -10.41
N PHE A 733 0.92 -18.83 -9.88
CA PHE A 733 2.03 -19.01 -8.93
C PHE A 733 1.57 -19.41 -7.52
N ILE A 734 0.54 -18.77 -6.97
CA ILE A 734 0.03 -19.07 -5.63
C ILE A 734 -0.59 -20.48 -5.58
N CYS A 735 -1.37 -20.86 -6.61
CA CYS A 735 -1.84 -22.22 -6.77
C CYS A 735 -0.67 -23.23 -6.77
N GLY A 736 0.44 -22.91 -7.44
CA GLY A 736 1.59 -23.81 -7.49
C GLY A 736 2.47 -23.80 -6.24
N ALA A 737 2.42 -22.75 -5.42
CA ALA A 737 3.32 -22.59 -4.27
C ALA A 737 2.76 -23.11 -2.94
N THR A 738 1.45 -23.29 -2.86
CA THR A 738 0.75 -23.58 -1.61
C THR A 738 -0.11 -24.83 -1.67
N VAL A 739 -0.35 -25.37 -2.88
CA VAL A 739 -1.24 -26.51 -3.11
C VAL A 739 -0.48 -27.64 -3.79
N VAL A 740 -0.62 -28.84 -3.25
CA VAL A 740 -0.13 -30.10 -3.84
C VAL A 740 -0.97 -30.50 -5.07
N ARG A 741 -0.37 -31.22 -6.03
CA ARG A 741 -1.09 -31.68 -7.25
C ARG A 741 -2.22 -32.66 -6.93
N ASP A 742 -2.09 -33.40 -5.82
CA ASP A 742 -3.04 -34.39 -5.30
C ASP A 742 -3.11 -34.34 -3.75
N ALA A 743 -4.30 -34.46 -3.14
CA ALA A 743 -4.51 -34.47 -1.67
C ALA A 743 -5.67 -35.40 -1.22
N ASN A 744 -5.69 -35.85 0.06
CA ASN A 744 -6.57 -36.92 0.58
C ASN A 744 -7.58 -36.54 1.70
N GLY A 745 -7.44 -35.41 2.42
CA GLY A 745 -8.52 -34.80 3.23
C GLY A 745 -8.68 -35.14 4.73
N ILE A 746 -7.69 -35.72 5.44
CA ILE A 746 -7.80 -36.19 6.86
C ILE A 746 -6.98 -35.29 7.85
N GLU A 747 -7.46 -34.95 9.06
CA GLU A 747 -6.79 -34.07 10.09
C GLU A 747 -6.01 -34.86 11.16
N GLY A 748 -4.75 -34.48 11.46
CA GLY A 748 -3.91 -35.12 12.50
C GLY A 748 -2.60 -34.39 12.78
#